data_AF-A0A378IMR0-F1
#
_entry.id   AF-A0A378IMR0-F1
#
_cell.length_a   1.000
_cell.length_b   1.000
_cell.length_c   1.000
_cell.angle_alpha   90.00
_cell.angle_beta   90.00
_cell.angle_gamma   90.00
#
_symmetry.space_group_name_H-M   'P 1'
#
loop_
_entity.id
_entity.type
_entity.pdbx_description
1 polymer ?
#
loop_
_entity_poly.entity_id
_entity_poly.type
_entity_poly.pdbx_seq_one_letter_code
_entity_poly.pdbx_strand_id
1 'polypeptide(L)'
;MIESTNMPKHLKFKEPDACNYVYVDSQNKVHLMMPIVGGDGVGTDNTCETGLELRCFFHGFFEEGIQRKSAIEELLFYKKQLEEDIVAIETQKELSPLAYKDLQNEKKHRLAQIEEYIQLIETIKQKYDTDGKIAGLNRKFAPELPSGVCKVIENSKNAFAVRLSPDEPDSFTRFDTPLFSLKRNQSKYERHLGGFKRITEGFGHQFRIQGLEKIKANNQLVKTKTPREQLVEKVLAQVEDADNFKVLGNEVNFNKLKKLVEKELVELKIDITVNAKRGIGGEAANINLEFVGGVLLADEDTELKEWVESLVDNITEPEQWDNLETKANTFFEKPDPDYAQIKRDGKENGEARADQEKERFISYMSIKTQFLLSQINIYCKSHGLSDQNFGTFFDSEPHASKVSELILDALGKGDAIEPILFKYINENKEALGLSTPLTEEHQKAIIEKFVLDYNEIKSSPHFDEFFLLDQSKSDNIYSHLRRISCHFLDFFVQQTNKECPLPKEFENYSKALQLESPSAKLAHKNKIVVDGHDNIERFKLMVLQLLDKKPEKLADFLMAKSSSGVPNYSMLSLDTQNSIGFSRHWPMIEKQIQTSENIPQPEKNYLTRLLDPKNVTKENQIMITWEKHSKKSLVDIELDKIAKGLEDTVTNYTKRQGEGRGHRFLKWFKQNTSRKQQCEDLLKISSAINKLLSDKELSKEEVLDKILKSIKTLDRIDKEISGERNWMKSGLQMKVRSFRTELQVLCDSNLNFESDKIQNEISNVMNKQLAQIDNEAIREIVKDLPVYCHTDSAINFFKTLSLQEAVKVASYINLHYLDFNSSLNKDNLLTKDIPNLFKEENKKLLDQLKEKEIIPEEAYQNISALVDKIRPEIFTVNNIKAWSTDIEVLENSKHSELLIKVANAMALIAAGKLSVKGKLTELEVLSSELEKVTDRESLPITVQEKLARFENETLKEAISKAKASSTLRSSMMEQNATINGNGGIADSVTSFEDPSLLDLTNQRQQRN
;
A
#
# COMPACT_ATOMS: atom_id res chain seq x y z
N MET A 1 11.95 -3.46 42.53
CA MET A 1 12.77 -2.63 41.62
C MET A 1 12.07 -1.29 41.51
N ILE A 2 12.67 -0.23 42.01
CA ILE A 2 12.13 1.14 41.98
C ILE A 2 12.66 1.77 40.69
N GLU A 3 11.81 1.91 39.67
CA GLU A 3 12.13 2.68 38.47
C GLU A 3 11.94 4.16 38.77
N SER A 4 13.04 4.86 39.09
CA SER A 4 13.11 6.31 39.10
C SER A 4 13.61 6.80 37.75
N THR A 5 12.70 7.27 36.89
CA THR A 5 13.00 8.30 35.88
C THR A 5 11.78 9.23 35.78
N ASN A 6 11.96 10.49 36.18
CA ASN A 6 10.96 11.58 36.12
C ASN A 6 10.82 12.12 34.68
N MET A 7 10.50 11.25 33.72
CA MET A 7 10.11 11.65 32.37
C MET A 7 8.61 11.40 32.21
N PRO A 8 7.86 12.26 31.45
CA PRO A 8 6.48 11.95 31.16
C PRO A 8 6.39 10.58 30.47
N LYS A 9 5.59 9.66 31.02
CA LYS A 9 5.37 8.36 30.38
C LYS A 9 4.54 8.58 29.11
N HIS A 10 5.11 8.25 27.95
CA HIS A 10 4.36 8.26 26.69
C HIS A 10 3.47 7.02 26.63
N LEU A 11 2.16 7.24 26.78
CA LEU A 11 1.14 6.22 26.54
C LEU A 11 0.86 6.21 25.04
N LYS A 12 0.90 5.04 24.40
CA LYS A 12 0.68 4.92 22.96
C LYS A 12 -0.48 3.98 22.66
N PHE A 13 -1.59 4.48 22.11
CA PHE A 13 -2.67 3.60 21.65
C PHE A 13 -2.19 2.68 20.51
N LYS A 14 -2.68 1.45 20.54
CA LYS A 14 -2.20 0.28 19.80
C LYS A 14 -3.22 -0.29 18.84
N GLU A 15 -4.51 -0.07 19.09
CA GLU A 15 -5.58 -0.56 18.21
C GLU A 15 -5.38 -0.01 16.78
N PRO A 16 -5.26 -0.88 15.76
CA PRO A 16 -5.04 -0.46 14.40
C PRO A 16 -6.36 -0.06 13.71
N ASP A 17 -6.26 0.87 12.75
CA ASP A 17 -7.37 1.31 11.91
C ASP A 17 -7.76 0.30 10.83
N ALA A 18 -6.93 -0.71 10.59
CA ALA A 18 -7.22 -1.84 9.72
C ALA A 18 -6.66 -3.12 10.34
N CYS A 19 -7.43 -4.21 10.22
CA CYS A 19 -7.02 -5.55 10.61
C CYS A 19 -7.54 -6.54 9.57
N ASN A 20 -6.75 -7.56 9.23
CA ASN A 20 -7.17 -8.57 8.27
C ASN A 20 -8.52 -9.16 8.69
N TYR A 21 -9.43 -9.30 7.72
CA TYR A 21 -10.79 -9.84 7.89
C TYR A 21 -11.75 -8.99 8.72
N VAL A 22 -11.30 -7.97 9.46
CA VAL A 22 -12.15 -7.18 10.37
C VAL A 22 -12.63 -5.91 9.69
N TYR A 23 -13.94 -5.80 9.54
CA TYR A 23 -14.65 -4.57 9.19
C TYR A 23 -15.45 -4.10 10.41
N VAL A 24 -15.46 -2.80 10.72
CA VAL A 24 -16.25 -2.21 11.81
C VAL A 24 -17.18 -1.16 11.22
N ASP A 25 -18.48 -1.34 11.47
CA ASP A 25 -19.52 -0.47 10.94
C ASP A 25 -19.65 0.87 11.71
N SER A 26 -20.54 1.76 11.24
CA SER A 26 -20.72 3.08 11.86
C SER A 26 -21.37 3.04 13.26
N GLN A 27 -21.94 1.90 13.65
CA GLN A 27 -22.55 1.64 14.96
C GLN A 27 -21.61 0.85 15.88
N ASN A 28 -20.33 0.76 15.52
CA ASN A 28 -19.29 0.06 16.26
C ASN A 28 -19.51 -1.46 16.39
N LYS A 29 -20.20 -2.06 15.42
CA LYS A 29 -20.34 -3.52 15.31
C LYS A 29 -19.19 -4.08 14.49
N VAL A 30 -18.62 -5.17 14.98
CA VAL A 30 -17.53 -5.87 14.30
C VAL A 30 -18.11 -6.93 13.37
N HIS A 31 -17.68 -6.89 12.11
CA HIS A 31 -18.00 -7.87 11.07
C HIS A 31 -16.72 -8.61 10.70
N LEU A 32 -16.73 -9.93 10.90
CA LEU A 32 -15.65 -10.79 10.44
C LEU A 32 -15.93 -11.27 9.01
N MET A 33 -15.17 -10.76 8.06
CA MET A 33 -15.29 -11.06 6.63
C MET A 33 -14.43 -12.26 6.28
N MET A 34 -15.07 -13.41 6.06
CA MET A 34 -14.39 -14.65 5.72
C MET A 34 -14.19 -14.73 4.20
N PRO A 35 -12.94 -14.77 3.71
CA PRO A 35 -12.66 -14.74 2.28
C PRO A 35 -12.99 -16.08 1.63
N ILE A 36 -13.57 -16.04 0.44
CA ILE A 36 -13.80 -17.20 -0.42
C ILE A 36 -12.63 -17.32 -1.40
N VAL A 37 -12.31 -16.24 -2.11
CA VAL A 37 -11.20 -16.12 -3.07
C VAL A 37 -10.58 -14.72 -3.02
N GLY A 38 -9.32 -14.59 -3.43
CA GLY A 38 -8.71 -13.29 -3.73
C GLY A 38 -9.39 -12.62 -4.93
N GLY A 39 -9.43 -11.29 -4.95
CA GLY A 39 -10.04 -10.51 -6.02
C GLY A 39 -10.98 -9.41 -5.51
N ASP A 40 -11.31 -8.43 -6.37
CA ASP A 40 -12.23 -7.34 -6.04
C ASP A 40 -13.62 -7.58 -6.68
N GLY A 41 -13.68 -7.65 -8.01
CA GLY A 41 -14.90 -7.92 -8.77
C GLY A 41 -14.96 -9.31 -9.40
N VAL A 42 -13.80 -9.92 -9.64
CA VAL A 42 -13.62 -11.27 -10.17
C VAL A 42 -12.54 -11.97 -9.35
N GLY A 43 -12.77 -13.25 -9.05
CA GLY A 43 -11.84 -14.09 -8.32
C GLY A 43 -10.56 -14.34 -9.13
N THR A 44 -9.41 -14.05 -8.53
CA THR A 44 -8.10 -14.32 -9.12
C THR A 44 -7.62 -15.75 -8.84
N ASP A 45 -8.10 -16.32 -7.74
CA ASP A 45 -7.83 -17.70 -7.36
C ASP A 45 -8.91 -18.59 -7.96
N ASN A 46 -8.53 -19.52 -8.83
CA ASN A 46 -9.44 -20.47 -9.45
C ASN A 46 -8.86 -21.88 -9.39
N THR A 47 -9.69 -22.87 -9.75
CA THR A 47 -9.31 -24.28 -9.77
C THR A 47 -8.64 -24.73 -8.47
N CYS A 48 -7.38 -25.17 -8.50
CA CYS A 48 -6.65 -25.67 -7.34
C CYS A 48 -6.31 -24.58 -6.30
N GLU A 49 -6.32 -23.31 -6.68
CA GLU A 49 -5.98 -22.18 -5.83
C GLU A 49 -7.19 -21.61 -5.06
N THR A 50 -8.42 -21.96 -5.46
CA THR A 50 -9.68 -21.43 -4.87
C THR A 50 -9.72 -21.54 -3.33
N GLY A 51 -9.14 -22.58 -2.75
CA GLY A 51 -9.16 -22.79 -1.29
C GLY A 51 -8.04 -22.08 -0.51
N LEU A 52 -7.15 -21.33 -1.16
CA LEU A 52 -5.99 -20.72 -0.51
C LEU A 52 -6.36 -19.66 0.52
N GLU A 53 -7.29 -18.75 0.21
CA GLU A 53 -7.71 -17.72 1.16
C GLU A 53 -8.45 -18.31 2.37
N LEU A 54 -9.29 -19.33 2.17
CA LEU A 54 -9.91 -20.09 3.26
C LEU A 54 -8.88 -20.84 4.11
N ARG A 55 -7.87 -21.45 3.48
CA ARG A 55 -6.75 -22.08 4.20
C ARG A 55 -6.02 -21.05 5.06
N CYS A 56 -5.74 -19.86 4.51
CA CYS A 56 -5.15 -18.76 5.25
C CYS A 56 -6.01 -18.39 6.46
N PHE A 57 -7.30 -18.14 6.24
CA PHE A 57 -8.24 -17.74 7.29
C PHE A 57 -8.28 -18.74 8.46
N PHE A 58 -8.39 -20.04 8.21
CA PHE A 58 -8.55 -21.04 9.27
C PHE A 58 -7.24 -21.51 9.92
N HIS A 59 -6.14 -21.54 9.18
CA HIS A 59 -4.90 -22.21 9.60
C HIS A 59 -3.65 -21.35 9.51
N GLY A 60 -3.68 -20.25 8.76
CA GLY A 60 -2.46 -19.56 8.34
C GLY A 60 -1.58 -20.47 7.49
N PHE A 61 -0.55 -19.91 6.89
CA PHE A 61 0.54 -20.69 6.27
C PHE A 61 1.74 -19.82 5.96
N PHE A 62 2.86 -20.48 5.71
CA PHE A 62 4.08 -19.84 5.26
C PHE A 62 4.21 -20.00 3.74
N GLU A 63 4.34 -18.90 3.04
CA GLU A 63 4.50 -18.87 1.58
C GLU A 63 5.66 -17.95 1.22
N GLU A 64 6.63 -18.48 0.48
CA GLU A 64 7.74 -17.69 -0.09
C GLU A 64 8.54 -16.81 0.90
N GLY A 65 8.64 -17.19 2.18
CA GLY A 65 9.34 -16.37 3.18
C GLY A 65 8.43 -15.47 4.02
N ILE A 66 7.13 -15.43 3.70
CA ILE A 66 6.12 -14.59 4.36
C ILE A 66 5.20 -15.48 5.17
N GLN A 67 5.09 -15.20 6.47
CA GLN A 67 4.10 -15.84 7.34
C GLN A 67 2.76 -15.13 7.17
N ARG A 68 1.78 -15.82 6.57
CA ARG A 68 0.39 -15.38 6.54
C ARG A 68 -0.32 -15.92 7.78
N LYS A 69 -0.90 -15.02 8.57
CA LYS A 69 -1.59 -15.36 9.82
C LYS A 69 -3.02 -15.82 9.57
N SER A 70 -3.48 -16.72 10.41
CA SER A 70 -4.89 -17.10 10.52
C SER A 70 -5.74 -15.98 11.11
N ALA A 71 -7.07 -16.06 10.90
CA ALA A 71 -8.01 -15.13 11.52
C ALA A 71 -7.88 -15.14 13.04
N ILE A 72 -7.75 -16.30 13.69
CA ILE A 72 -7.55 -16.37 15.15
C ILE A 72 -6.28 -15.62 15.57
N GLU A 73 -5.16 -15.78 14.87
CA GLU A 73 -3.92 -15.09 15.22
C GLU A 73 -4.04 -13.56 15.05
N GLU A 74 -4.72 -13.10 13.99
CA GLU A 74 -4.99 -11.67 13.77
C GLU A 74 -5.93 -11.10 14.83
N LEU A 75 -7.01 -11.82 15.16
CA LEU A 75 -7.97 -11.43 16.18
C LEU A 75 -7.37 -11.41 17.59
N LEU A 76 -6.52 -12.38 17.93
CA LEU A 76 -5.80 -12.39 19.21
C LEU A 76 -4.81 -11.23 19.32
N PHE A 77 -4.16 -10.86 18.21
CA PHE A 77 -3.30 -9.69 18.18
C PHE A 77 -4.10 -8.40 18.38
N TYR A 78 -5.23 -8.25 17.66
CA TYR A 78 -6.14 -7.11 17.80
C TYR A 78 -6.72 -7.01 19.22
N LYS A 79 -7.13 -8.15 19.80
CA LYS A 79 -7.58 -8.27 21.19
C LYS A 79 -6.54 -7.72 22.16
N LYS A 80 -5.29 -8.18 22.05
CA LYS A 80 -4.19 -7.74 22.92
C LYS A 80 -3.98 -6.22 22.82
N GLN A 81 -4.04 -5.65 21.62
CA GLN A 81 -3.89 -4.20 21.41
C GLN A 81 -5.05 -3.42 22.07
N LEU A 82 -6.28 -3.91 21.96
CA LEU A 82 -7.44 -3.33 22.65
C LEU A 82 -7.29 -3.39 24.18
N GLU A 83 -6.85 -4.52 24.73
CA GLU A 83 -6.61 -4.69 26.17
C GLU A 83 -5.54 -3.72 26.67
N GLU A 84 -4.42 -3.60 25.95
CA GLU A 84 -3.36 -2.63 26.25
C GLU A 84 -3.91 -1.20 26.26
N ASP A 85 -4.72 -0.81 25.28
CA ASP A 85 -5.34 0.51 25.20
C ASP A 85 -6.34 0.78 26.34
N ILE A 86 -7.15 -0.23 26.70
CA ILE A 86 -8.14 -0.09 27.77
C ILE A 86 -7.44 0.08 29.13
N VAL A 87 -6.40 -0.72 29.39
CA VAL A 87 -5.57 -0.60 30.60
C VAL A 87 -4.90 0.76 30.64
N ALA A 88 -4.36 1.20 29.50
CA ALA A 88 -3.74 2.49 29.34
C ALA A 88 -4.71 3.64 29.70
N ILE A 89 -5.96 3.60 29.22
CA ILE A 89 -7.00 4.57 29.62
C ILE A 89 -7.34 4.45 31.12
N GLU A 90 -7.41 3.23 31.66
CA GLU A 90 -7.76 3.03 33.07
C GLU A 90 -6.75 3.69 34.02
N THR A 91 -5.45 3.71 33.66
CA THR A 91 -4.43 4.43 34.45
C THR A 91 -4.69 5.93 34.55
N GLN A 92 -5.42 6.51 33.59
CA GLN A 92 -5.81 7.93 33.64
C GLN A 92 -7.00 8.18 34.56
N LYS A 93 -7.74 7.15 34.99
CA LYS A 93 -8.96 7.36 35.77
C LYS A 93 -8.74 7.78 37.20
N GLU A 94 -7.59 7.42 37.78
CA GLU A 94 -7.15 7.94 39.07
C GLU A 94 -7.03 9.47 39.02
N LEU A 95 -6.61 9.99 37.87
CA LEU A 95 -6.47 11.41 37.63
C LEU A 95 -7.80 12.02 37.21
N SER A 96 -8.49 11.40 36.25
CA SER A 96 -9.78 11.79 35.68
C SER A 96 -10.77 10.65 35.51
N PRO A 97 -11.82 10.55 36.36
CA PRO A 97 -12.80 9.47 36.29
C PRO A 97 -13.47 9.32 34.92
N LEU A 98 -13.54 10.40 34.14
CA LEU A 98 -14.13 10.42 32.80
C LEU A 98 -13.10 10.37 31.66
N ALA A 99 -11.80 10.21 31.95
CA ALA A 99 -10.73 10.15 30.95
C ALA A 99 -11.11 9.20 29.80
N TYR A 100 -11.19 9.75 28.60
CA TYR A 100 -11.44 9.04 27.34
C TYR A 100 -12.64 8.08 27.41
N LYS A 101 -13.69 8.43 28.17
CA LYS A 101 -14.79 7.52 28.48
C LYS A 101 -15.49 6.96 27.24
N ASP A 102 -15.76 7.80 26.25
CA ASP A 102 -16.37 7.38 24.98
C ASP A 102 -15.47 6.40 24.23
N LEU A 103 -14.20 6.77 23.99
CA LEU A 103 -13.21 5.92 23.35
C LEU A 103 -13.03 4.58 24.10
N GLN A 104 -13.04 4.60 25.43
CA GLN A 104 -12.95 3.38 26.24
C GLN A 104 -14.17 2.48 26.04
N ASN A 105 -15.38 3.05 26.04
CA ASN A 105 -16.61 2.29 25.83
C ASN A 105 -16.62 1.67 24.43
N GLU A 106 -16.20 2.42 23.41
CA GLU A 106 -16.07 1.93 22.04
C GLU A 106 -15.08 0.76 21.93
N LYS A 107 -13.88 0.90 22.53
CA LYS A 107 -12.85 -0.15 22.57
C LYS A 107 -13.33 -1.40 23.32
N LYS A 108 -14.01 -1.23 24.46
CA LYS A 108 -14.60 -2.35 25.24
C LYS A 108 -15.69 -3.08 24.47
N HIS A 109 -16.53 -2.34 23.75
CA HIS A 109 -17.56 -2.92 22.90
C HIS A 109 -16.94 -3.77 21.79
N ARG A 110 -15.90 -3.27 21.10
CA ARG A 110 -15.18 -4.06 20.08
C ARG A 110 -14.48 -5.28 20.69
N LEU A 111 -13.84 -5.12 21.85
CA LEU A 111 -13.16 -6.21 22.56
C LEU A 111 -14.11 -7.39 22.82
N ALA A 112 -15.28 -7.13 23.40
CA ALA A 112 -16.27 -8.17 23.69
C ALA A 112 -16.69 -8.93 22.42
N GLN A 113 -16.93 -8.20 21.33
CA GLN A 113 -17.31 -8.82 20.05
C GLN A 113 -16.17 -9.66 19.45
N ILE A 114 -14.91 -9.18 19.51
CA ILE A 114 -13.74 -9.93 19.05
C ILE A 114 -13.56 -11.23 19.83
N GLU A 115 -13.71 -11.19 21.15
CA GLU A 115 -13.64 -12.38 22.00
C GLU A 115 -14.69 -13.42 21.61
N GLU A 116 -15.89 -12.99 21.28
CA GLU A 116 -16.97 -13.86 20.83
C GLU A 116 -16.67 -14.49 19.46
N TYR A 117 -16.18 -13.71 18.49
CA TYR A 117 -15.76 -14.26 17.19
C TYR A 117 -14.67 -15.33 17.32
N ILE A 118 -13.69 -15.12 18.22
CA ILE A 118 -12.63 -16.12 18.49
C ILE A 118 -13.27 -17.44 18.96
N GLN A 119 -14.20 -17.39 19.91
CA GLN A 119 -14.90 -18.57 20.43
C GLN A 119 -15.72 -19.30 19.35
N LEU A 120 -16.38 -18.54 18.46
CA LEU A 120 -17.16 -19.12 17.37
C LEU A 120 -16.26 -19.85 16.35
N ILE A 121 -15.10 -19.29 15.99
CA ILE A 121 -14.14 -19.96 15.08
C ILE A 121 -13.60 -21.24 15.72
N GLU A 122 -13.23 -21.21 17.00
CA GLU A 122 -12.79 -22.39 17.73
C GLU A 122 -13.87 -23.47 17.80
N THR A 123 -15.13 -23.07 18.05
CA THR A 123 -16.29 -23.96 18.10
C THR A 123 -16.50 -24.68 16.78
N ILE A 124 -16.39 -23.98 15.64
CA ILE A 124 -16.46 -24.61 14.32
C ILE A 124 -15.36 -25.66 14.17
N LYS A 125 -14.10 -25.29 14.44
CA LYS A 125 -12.94 -26.19 14.25
C LYS A 125 -12.99 -27.43 15.14
N GLN A 126 -13.56 -27.32 16.34
CA GLN A 126 -13.59 -28.41 17.33
C GLN A 126 -14.82 -29.32 17.20
N LYS A 127 -15.99 -28.76 16.89
CA LYS A 127 -17.27 -29.48 17.00
C LYS A 127 -18.03 -29.63 15.68
N TYR A 128 -17.87 -28.71 14.74
CA TYR A 128 -18.71 -28.61 13.54
C TYR A 128 -17.94 -28.74 12.21
N ASP A 129 -16.71 -29.26 12.25
CA ASP A 129 -15.96 -29.74 11.08
C ASP A 129 -16.20 -31.25 10.85
N THR A 130 -17.48 -31.67 10.86
CA THR A 130 -17.86 -33.10 10.81
C THR A 130 -17.57 -33.76 9.46
N ASP A 131 -17.55 -32.98 8.38
CA ASP A 131 -17.14 -33.42 7.03
C ASP A 131 -15.62 -33.37 6.82
N GLY A 132 -14.88 -32.85 7.79
CA GLY A 132 -13.42 -32.70 7.76
C GLY A 132 -12.92 -31.77 6.66
N LYS A 133 -13.79 -30.95 6.05
CA LYS A 133 -13.40 -30.07 4.95
C LYS A 133 -12.58 -28.89 5.41
N ILE A 134 -12.84 -28.35 6.61
CA ILE A 134 -12.05 -27.24 7.18
C ILE A 134 -10.65 -27.74 7.53
N ALA A 135 -10.52 -28.89 8.20
CA ALA A 135 -9.22 -29.53 8.42
C ALA A 135 -8.55 -29.94 7.09
N GLY A 136 -9.34 -30.31 6.08
CA GLY A 136 -8.91 -30.65 4.74
C GLY A 136 -8.20 -29.51 4.00
N LEU A 137 -8.55 -28.24 4.29
CA LEU A 137 -7.91 -27.05 3.70
C LEU A 137 -6.39 -27.05 3.84
N ASN A 138 -5.85 -27.59 4.93
CA ASN A 138 -4.40 -27.62 5.18
C ASN A 138 -3.71 -28.92 4.73
N ARG A 139 -4.49 -29.95 4.38
CA ARG A 139 -3.97 -31.31 4.11
C ARG A 139 -4.00 -31.70 2.63
N LYS A 140 -4.95 -31.16 1.87
CA LYS A 140 -5.15 -31.51 0.46
C LYS A 140 -4.38 -30.53 -0.45
N PHE A 141 -3.81 -31.05 -1.54
CA PHE A 141 -3.14 -30.23 -2.58
C PHE A 141 -4.09 -29.22 -3.23
N ALA A 142 -5.32 -29.64 -3.49
CA ALA A 142 -6.38 -28.80 -4.03
C ALA A 142 -7.62 -29.00 -3.16
N PRO A 143 -7.75 -28.24 -2.06
CA PRO A 143 -8.81 -28.47 -1.07
C PRO A 143 -10.18 -28.07 -1.62
N GLU A 144 -11.22 -28.71 -1.11
CA GLU A 144 -12.62 -28.41 -1.44
C GLU A 144 -13.14 -27.24 -0.60
N LEU A 145 -14.15 -26.55 -1.09
CA LEU A 145 -14.86 -25.54 -0.31
C LEU A 145 -15.66 -26.23 0.83
N PRO A 146 -15.61 -25.70 2.06
CA PRO A 146 -16.44 -26.17 3.16
C PRO A 146 -17.94 -26.11 2.81
N SER A 147 -18.72 -27.06 3.32
CA SER A 147 -20.15 -27.17 3.00
C SER A 147 -20.95 -25.91 3.37
N GLY A 148 -20.62 -25.24 4.47
CA GLY A 148 -21.20 -23.94 4.82
C GLY A 148 -20.93 -22.86 3.78
N VAL A 149 -19.74 -22.82 3.18
CA VAL A 149 -19.38 -21.85 2.12
C VAL A 149 -20.22 -22.11 0.87
N CYS A 150 -20.33 -23.37 0.45
CA CYS A 150 -21.17 -23.73 -0.71
C CYS A 150 -22.61 -23.26 -0.53
N LYS A 151 -23.21 -23.48 0.64
CA LYS A 151 -24.56 -22.99 0.95
C LYS A 151 -24.68 -21.47 0.94
N VAL A 152 -23.65 -20.74 1.40
CA VAL A 152 -23.64 -19.28 1.34
C VAL A 152 -23.60 -18.80 -0.11
N ILE A 153 -22.77 -19.42 -0.95
CA ILE A 153 -22.69 -19.13 -2.39
C ILE A 153 -24.02 -19.44 -3.09
N GLU A 154 -24.63 -20.60 -2.82
CA GLU A 154 -25.92 -20.99 -3.39
C GLU A 154 -27.07 -20.02 -3.05
N ASN A 155 -27.01 -19.40 -1.87
CA ASN A 155 -27.99 -18.42 -1.43
C ASN A 155 -27.71 -17.00 -1.93
N SER A 156 -26.59 -16.78 -2.63
CA SER A 156 -26.20 -15.45 -3.09
C SER A 156 -27.02 -14.96 -4.27
N LYS A 157 -27.36 -13.67 -4.26
CA LYS A 157 -27.99 -12.96 -5.37
C LYS A 157 -27.05 -11.97 -6.06
N ASN A 158 -25.86 -11.77 -5.52
CA ASN A 158 -24.89 -10.81 -6.05
C ASN A 158 -23.54 -11.43 -6.45
N ALA A 159 -23.28 -12.71 -6.16
CA ALA A 159 -22.07 -13.37 -6.63
C ALA A 159 -22.34 -14.76 -7.19
N PHE A 160 -21.68 -15.10 -8.29
CA PHE A 160 -21.94 -16.31 -9.04
C PHE A 160 -20.66 -16.91 -9.63
N ALA A 161 -20.57 -18.23 -9.64
CA ALA A 161 -19.52 -18.93 -10.36
C ALA A 161 -19.88 -19.09 -11.85
N VAL A 162 -18.87 -19.06 -12.70
CA VAL A 162 -18.98 -19.36 -14.13
C VAL A 162 -17.97 -20.44 -14.49
N ARG A 163 -18.33 -21.30 -15.42
CA ARG A 163 -17.49 -22.39 -15.91
C ARG A 163 -17.37 -22.33 -17.43
N LEU A 164 -16.16 -22.09 -17.92
CA LEU A 164 -15.88 -21.94 -19.34
C LEU A 164 -15.33 -23.26 -19.92
N SER A 165 -15.10 -23.27 -21.24
CA SER A 165 -14.63 -24.39 -22.03
C SER A 165 -13.31 -24.08 -22.73
N PRO A 166 -12.19 -24.01 -21.99
CA PRO A 166 -10.87 -23.99 -22.60
C PRO A 166 -10.60 -25.30 -23.35
N ASP A 167 -9.69 -25.25 -24.33
CA ASP A 167 -9.36 -26.46 -25.10
C ASP A 167 -8.67 -27.53 -24.25
N GLU A 168 -7.76 -27.13 -23.36
CA GLU A 168 -7.16 -28.02 -22.35
C GLU A 168 -7.76 -27.71 -20.97
N PRO A 169 -8.91 -28.32 -20.59
CA PRO A 169 -9.53 -28.03 -19.31
C PRO A 169 -8.82 -28.68 -18.14
N ASP A 170 -8.90 -28.00 -17.00
CA ASP A 170 -8.55 -28.53 -15.69
C ASP A 170 -9.79 -29.16 -15.01
N SER A 171 -9.66 -30.42 -14.60
CA SER A 171 -10.72 -31.14 -13.88
C SER A 171 -10.87 -30.72 -12.41
N PHE A 172 -9.92 -29.97 -11.84
CA PHE A 172 -9.95 -29.53 -10.45
C PHE A 172 -10.75 -28.23 -10.25
N THR A 173 -11.94 -28.15 -10.82
CA THR A 173 -12.89 -27.06 -10.53
C THR A 173 -13.45 -27.14 -9.11
N ARG A 174 -13.83 -26.02 -8.49
CA ARG A 174 -14.21 -25.91 -7.08
C ARG A 174 -15.60 -25.32 -6.82
N PHE A 175 -16.21 -24.70 -7.82
CA PHE A 175 -17.58 -24.20 -7.70
C PHE A 175 -18.57 -25.16 -8.35
N ASP A 176 -19.26 -25.98 -7.56
CA ASP A 176 -20.07 -27.09 -8.09
C ASP A 176 -21.33 -26.65 -8.85
N THR A 177 -21.87 -25.47 -8.52
CA THR A 177 -23.14 -24.94 -9.03
C THR A 177 -22.95 -23.62 -9.80
N PRO A 178 -22.24 -23.62 -10.95
CA PRO A 178 -22.03 -22.39 -11.72
C PRO A 178 -23.33 -21.93 -12.40
N LEU A 179 -23.57 -20.60 -12.38
CA LEU A 179 -24.69 -19.95 -13.06
C LEU A 179 -24.58 -20.07 -14.59
N PHE A 180 -23.36 -19.89 -15.10
CA PHE A 180 -23.03 -20.07 -16.52
C PHE A 180 -22.12 -21.29 -16.67
N SER A 181 -22.50 -22.23 -17.52
CA SER A 181 -21.63 -23.38 -17.80
C SER A 181 -21.78 -23.89 -19.23
N LEU A 182 -20.65 -24.32 -19.79
CA LEU A 182 -20.55 -24.93 -21.11
C LEU A 182 -20.04 -26.38 -21.02
N LYS A 183 -20.31 -27.18 -22.06
CA LYS A 183 -19.73 -28.50 -22.29
C LYS A 183 -18.22 -28.37 -22.46
N ARG A 184 -17.46 -29.24 -21.80
CA ARG A 184 -15.99 -29.19 -21.74
C ARG A 184 -15.38 -30.46 -22.30
N ASN A 185 -14.16 -30.33 -22.82
CA ASN A 185 -13.33 -31.48 -23.15
C ASN A 185 -13.03 -32.30 -21.88
N GLN A 186 -12.66 -33.57 -22.05
CA GLN A 186 -12.15 -34.39 -20.95
C GLN A 186 -10.73 -33.93 -20.60
N SER A 187 -10.45 -33.76 -19.30
CA SER A 187 -9.19 -33.23 -18.80
C SER A 187 -8.05 -34.24 -18.94
N LYS A 188 -6.83 -33.75 -19.16
CA LYS A 188 -5.62 -34.59 -19.17
C LYS A 188 -5.33 -35.24 -17.81
N TYR A 189 -5.87 -34.70 -16.72
CA TYR A 189 -5.71 -35.23 -15.37
C TYR A 189 -6.65 -36.41 -15.09
N GLU A 190 -7.68 -36.62 -15.92
CA GLU A 190 -8.63 -37.73 -15.81
C GLU A 190 -8.08 -39.00 -16.48
N ARG A 191 -6.87 -39.41 -16.06
CA ARG A 191 -6.17 -40.58 -16.64
C ARG A 191 -6.97 -41.88 -16.52
N HIS A 192 -7.77 -41.99 -15.46
CA HIS A 192 -8.66 -43.14 -15.23
C HIS A 192 -9.79 -43.24 -16.27
N LEU A 193 -10.10 -42.15 -16.98
CA LEU A 193 -11.06 -42.10 -18.09
C LEU A 193 -10.37 -42.11 -19.47
N GLY A 194 -9.06 -42.37 -19.53
CA GLY A 194 -8.29 -42.36 -20.78
C GLY A 194 -7.56 -41.05 -21.09
N GLY A 195 -7.54 -40.07 -20.17
CA GLY A 195 -6.80 -38.82 -20.33
C GLY A 195 -7.52 -37.78 -21.19
N PHE A 196 -6.78 -36.94 -21.92
CA PHE A 196 -7.36 -35.84 -22.68
C PHE A 196 -8.22 -36.34 -23.86
N LYS A 197 -9.45 -35.83 -23.99
CA LYS A 197 -10.35 -36.13 -25.12
C LYS A 197 -11.18 -34.90 -25.48
N ARG A 198 -11.11 -34.47 -26.74
CA ARG A 198 -11.97 -33.40 -27.27
C ARG A 198 -13.41 -33.89 -27.46
N ILE A 199 -14.38 -33.07 -27.08
CA ILE A 199 -15.79 -33.27 -27.44
C ILE A 199 -16.06 -32.74 -28.85
N THR A 200 -17.13 -33.23 -29.48
CA THR A 200 -17.51 -32.94 -30.88
C THR A 200 -18.78 -32.11 -31.00
N GLU A 201 -19.16 -31.41 -29.93
CA GLU A 201 -20.38 -30.61 -29.84
C GLU A 201 -20.19 -29.46 -28.84
N GLY A 202 -21.11 -28.49 -28.84
CA GLY A 202 -21.09 -27.33 -27.96
C GLY A 202 -20.33 -26.13 -28.53
N PHE A 203 -20.51 -24.97 -27.91
CA PHE A 203 -19.99 -23.68 -28.35
C PHE A 203 -18.47 -23.71 -28.52
N GLY A 204 -17.76 -24.21 -27.51
CA GLY A 204 -16.29 -24.28 -27.53
C GLY A 204 -15.76 -25.15 -28.67
N HIS A 205 -16.47 -26.21 -29.04
CA HIS A 205 -16.12 -27.04 -30.20
C HIS A 205 -16.38 -26.31 -31.52
N GLN A 206 -17.59 -25.76 -31.70
CA GLN A 206 -17.98 -25.08 -32.94
C GLN A 206 -17.09 -23.88 -33.24
N PHE A 207 -16.79 -23.06 -32.22
CA PHE A 207 -15.91 -21.91 -32.37
C PHE A 207 -14.50 -22.32 -32.83
N ARG A 208 -13.98 -23.44 -32.29
CA ARG A 208 -12.67 -23.96 -32.68
C ARG A 208 -12.65 -24.44 -34.12
N ILE A 209 -13.59 -25.29 -34.51
CA ILE A 209 -13.63 -25.86 -35.86
C ILE A 209 -13.82 -24.77 -36.92
N GLN A 210 -14.81 -23.90 -36.74
CA GLN A 210 -15.08 -22.82 -37.69
C GLN A 210 -13.92 -21.81 -37.73
N GLY A 211 -13.29 -21.51 -36.59
CA GLY A 211 -12.12 -20.63 -36.53
C GLY A 211 -10.93 -21.19 -37.33
N LEU A 212 -10.67 -22.50 -37.22
CA LEU A 212 -9.63 -23.17 -38.01
C LEU A 212 -9.96 -23.12 -39.51
N GLU A 213 -11.22 -23.30 -39.89
CA GLU A 213 -11.66 -23.20 -41.28
C GLU A 213 -11.47 -21.77 -41.85
N LYS A 214 -11.82 -20.74 -41.07
CA LYS A 214 -11.59 -19.34 -41.45
C LYS A 214 -10.10 -19.03 -41.64
N ILE A 215 -9.23 -19.48 -40.73
CA ILE A 215 -7.78 -19.32 -40.89
C ILE A 215 -7.28 -20.08 -42.12
N LYS A 216 -7.77 -21.30 -42.39
CA LYS A 216 -7.40 -22.06 -43.60
C LYS A 216 -7.79 -21.34 -44.88
N ALA A 217 -8.97 -20.70 -44.90
CA ALA A 217 -9.45 -19.98 -46.07
C ALA A 217 -8.73 -18.65 -46.29
N ASN A 218 -8.50 -17.88 -45.22
CA ASN A 218 -8.09 -16.47 -45.31
C ASN A 218 -6.66 -16.21 -44.81
N ASN A 219 -5.98 -17.22 -44.26
CA ASN A 219 -4.69 -17.12 -43.57
C ASN A 219 -4.66 -16.12 -42.40
N GLN A 220 -5.82 -15.71 -41.91
CA GLN A 220 -6.03 -14.83 -40.75
C GLN A 220 -7.40 -15.13 -40.11
N LEU A 221 -7.52 -14.90 -38.81
CA LEU A 221 -8.77 -14.97 -38.05
C LEU A 221 -9.31 -13.57 -37.75
N VAL A 222 -8.42 -12.65 -37.39
CA VAL A 222 -8.76 -11.31 -36.91
C VAL A 222 -8.14 -10.26 -37.81
N LYS A 223 -8.96 -9.35 -38.33
CA LYS A 223 -8.50 -8.15 -39.01
C LYS A 223 -8.53 -6.99 -38.03
N THR A 224 -7.39 -6.65 -37.43
CA THR A 224 -7.28 -5.46 -36.58
C THR A 224 -7.30 -4.21 -37.44
N LYS A 225 -8.26 -3.32 -37.22
CA LYS A 225 -8.27 -1.98 -37.81
C LYS A 225 -7.67 -0.99 -36.80
N THR A 226 -6.77 -0.14 -37.27
CA THR A 226 -6.28 1.00 -36.49
C THR A 226 -7.42 2.01 -36.24
N PRO A 227 -7.36 2.82 -35.17
CA PRO A 227 -8.34 3.89 -34.95
C PRO A 227 -8.48 4.82 -36.15
N ARG A 228 -7.37 5.04 -36.88
CA ARG A 228 -7.33 5.79 -38.14
C ARG A 228 -8.16 5.11 -39.23
N GLU A 229 -7.94 3.83 -39.49
CA GLU A 229 -8.72 3.08 -40.49
C GLU A 229 -10.22 3.05 -40.14
N GLN A 230 -10.56 2.90 -38.86
CA GLN A 230 -11.95 2.94 -38.39
C GLN A 230 -12.60 4.31 -38.65
N LEU A 231 -11.86 5.40 -38.41
CA LEU A 231 -12.35 6.75 -38.71
C LEU A 231 -12.58 6.96 -40.21
N VAL A 232 -11.63 6.52 -41.04
CA VAL A 232 -11.74 6.63 -42.51
C VAL A 232 -13.00 5.91 -43.00
N GLU A 233 -13.23 4.67 -42.57
CA GLU A 233 -14.43 3.91 -42.93
C GLU A 233 -15.72 4.58 -42.41
N LYS A 234 -15.73 5.08 -41.17
CA LYS A 234 -16.88 5.78 -40.58
C LYS A 234 -17.23 7.07 -41.30
N VAL A 235 -16.22 7.81 -41.79
CA VAL A 235 -16.42 9.01 -42.62
C VAL A 235 -16.98 8.63 -43.99
N LEU A 236 -16.39 7.63 -44.66
CA LEU A 236 -16.86 7.17 -45.97
C LEU A 236 -18.32 6.70 -45.94
N ALA A 237 -18.71 5.99 -44.87
CA ALA A 237 -20.08 5.52 -44.69
C ALA A 237 -21.12 6.65 -44.45
N GLN A 238 -20.67 7.85 -44.08
CA GLN A 238 -21.52 9.03 -43.88
C GLN A 238 -21.69 9.88 -45.15
N VAL A 239 -20.97 9.57 -46.22
CA VAL A 239 -21.08 10.30 -47.49
C VAL A 239 -22.26 9.75 -48.30
N GLU A 240 -23.32 10.54 -48.42
CA GLU A 240 -24.45 10.23 -49.30
C GLU A 240 -24.02 10.23 -50.78
N ASP A 241 -24.42 9.21 -51.53
CA ASP A 241 -24.10 9.02 -52.96
C ASP A 241 -22.57 9.03 -53.23
N ALA A 242 -21.83 8.23 -52.45
CA ALA A 242 -20.37 8.14 -52.52
C ALA A 242 -19.84 7.86 -53.95
N ASP A 243 -20.57 7.10 -54.76
CA ASP A 243 -20.20 6.77 -56.15
C ASP A 243 -20.15 8.01 -57.07
N ASN A 244 -20.90 9.07 -56.77
CA ASN A 244 -20.91 10.33 -57.52
C ASN A 244 -20.25 11.50 -56.76
N PHE A 245 -19.71 11.26 -55.57
CA PHE A 245 -19.14 12.29 -54.70
C PHE A 245 -17.73 12.72 -55.16
N LYS A 246 -17.66 13.60 -56.15
CA LYS A 246 -16.38 14.13 -56.67
C LYS A 246 -15.82 15.25 -55.80
N VAL A 247 -14.57 15.10 -55.36
CA VAL A 247 -13.83 16.10 -54.55
C VAL A 247 -12.92 16.96 -55.41
N LEU A 248 -12.26 16.38 -56.41
CA LEU A 248 -11.38 17.10 -57.33
C LEU A 248 -12.12 18.27 -57.99
N GLY A 249 -11.58 19.48 -57.86
CA GLY A 249 -12.17 20.70 -58.41
C GLY A 249 -13.50 21.15 -57.78
N ASN A 250 -13.98 20.49 -56.72
CA ASN A 250 -15.26 20.79 -56.07
C ASN A 250 -15.09 21.15 -54.59
N GLU A 251 -14.94 22.44 -54.33
CA GLU A 251 -14.69 22.99 -52.99
C GLU A 251 -15.86 22.77 -52.01
N VAL A 252 -17.10 22.68 -52.51
CA VAL A 252 -18.28 22.40 -51.68
C VAL A 252 -18.21 20.98 -51.12
N ASN A 253 -17.90 20.00 -51.97
CA ASN A 253 -17.77 18.61 -51.56
C ASN A 253 -16.56 18.39 -50.66
N PHE A 254 -15.43 19.03 -50.94
CA PHE A 254 -14.27 19.03 -50.04
C PHE A 254 -14.62 19.55 -48.64
N ASN A 255 -15.31 20.69 -48.54
CA ASN A 255 -15.69 21.26 -47.25
C ASN A 255 -16.70 20.41 -46.48
N LYS A 256 -17.59 19.69 -47.17
CA LYS A 256 -18.48 18.68 -46.54
C LYS A 256 -17.66 17.53 -45.96
N LEU A 257 -16.73 16.98 -46.74
CA LEU A 257 -15.86 15.88 -46.32
C LEU A 257 -14.99 16.27 -45.13
N LYS A 258 -14.37 17.46 -45.17
CA LYS A 258 -13.58 18.02 -44.09
C LYS A 258 -14.37 18.13 -42.78
N LYS A 259 -15.62 18.61 -42.83
CA LYS A 259 -16.48 18.69 -41.63
C LYS A 259 -16.80 17.32 -41.03
N LEU A 260 -17.01 16.29 -41.87
CA LEU A 260 -17.23 14.93 -41.38
C LEU A 260 -15.97 14.40 -40.69
N VAL A 261 -14.80 14.58 -41.29
CA VAL A 261 -13.51 14.17 -40.69
C VAL A 261 -13.27 14.89 -39.35
N GLU A 262 -13.43 16.22 -39.30
CA GLU A 262 -13.22 17.01 -38.08
C GLU A 262 -14.17 16.58 -36.94
N LYS A 263 -15.44 16.34 -37.25
CA LYS A 263 -16.43 15.85 -36.27
C LYS A 263 -15.97 14.51 -35.66
N GLU A 264 -15.56 13.56 -36.50
CA GLU A 264 -15.13 12.23 -36.07
C GLU A 264 -13.83 12.26 -35.25
N LEU A 265 -12.89 13.15 -35.62
CA LEU A 265 -11.66 13.36 -34.85
C LEU A 265 -11.95 13.92 -33.44
N VAL A 266 -12.88 14.87 -33.33
CA VAL A 266 -13.31 15.43 -32.03
C VAL A 266 -14.00 14.37 -31.16
N GLU A 267 -14.81 13.49 -31.75
CA GLU A 267 -15.41 12.35 -31.03
C GLU A 267 -14.34 11.39 -30.47
N LEU A 268 -13.21 11.23 -31.15
CA LEU A 268 -12.04 10.48 -30.68
C LEU A 268 -11.20 11.24 -29.64
N LYS A 269 -11.62 12.45 -29.22
CA LYS A 269 -10.86 13.36 -28.35
C LYS A 269 -9.50 13.77 -28.93
N ILE A 270 -9.36 13.75 -30.26
CA ILE A 270 -8.18 14.31 -30.92
C ILE A 270 -8.33 15.83 -30.96
N ASP A 271 -7.34 16.53 -30.41
CA ASP A 271 -7.32 17.99 -30.44
C ASP A 271 -6.96 18.49 -31.84
N ILE A 272 -7.97 18.92 -32.58
CA ILE A 272 -7.85 19.51 -33.92
C ILE A 272 -7.42 20.98 -33.90
N THR A 273 -7.33 21.62 -32.72
CA THR A 273 -7.00 23.06 -32.59
C THR A 273 -5.51 23.34 -32.49
N VAL A 274 -4.70 22.33 -32.14
CA VAL A 274 -3.24 22.47 -31.93
C VAL A 274 -2.46 22.44 -33.25
N ASN A 275 -3.04 21.87 -34.32
CA ASN A 275 -2.27 21.39 -35.47
C ASN A 275 -2.80 21.86 -36.83
N ALA A 276 -2.68 23.16 -37.10
CA ALA A 276 -2.51 23.56 -38.49
C ALA A 276 -1.04 23.30 -38.87
N LYS A 277 -0.78 22.26 -39.69
CA LYS A 277 0.56 21.99 -40.26
C LYS A 277 1.23 23.31 -40.61
N ARG A 278 2.42 23.60 -40.10
CA ARG A 278 3.06 24.90 -40.38
C ARG A 278 3.70 24.86 -41.77
N GLY A 279 3.41 25.87 -42.60
CA GLY A 279 4.11 26.06 -43.86
C GLY A 279 5.60 26.33 -43.65
N ILE A 280 6.39 26.36 -44.74
CA ILE A 280 7.85 26.60 -44.70
C ILE A 280 8.23 27.92 -43.99
N GLY A 281 7.29 28.86 -43.85
CA GLY A 281 7.44 30.14 -43.13
C GLY A 281 6.90 30.19 -41.69
N GLY A 282 6.39 29.09 -41.12
CA GLY A 282 5.89 29.04 -39.74
C GLY A 282 4.42 29.46 -39.53
N GLU A 283 3.70 29.84 -40.59
CA GLU A 283 2.25 30.12 -40.56
C GLU A 283 1.43 28.83 -40.59
N ALA A 284 0.26 28.84 -39.94
CA ALA A 284 -0.73 27.77 -39.96
C ALA A 284 -1.19 27.48 -41.41
N ALA A 285 -1.00 26.25 -41.91
CA ALA A 285 -1.48 25.87 -43.24
C ALA A 285 -3.00 25.95 -43.28
N ASN A 286 -3.52 26.63 -44.30
CA ASN A 286 -4.93 26.62 -44.60
C ASN A 286 -5.28 25.30 -45.28
N ILE A 287 -5.80 24.33 -44.51
CA ILE A 287 -6.22 23.01 -45.02
C ILE A 287 -7.47 23.19 -45.89
N ASN A 288 -7.26 23.52 -47.16
CA ASN A 288 -8.28 23.71 -48.19
C ASN A 288 -8.09 22.71 -49.35
N LEU A 289 -8.99 22.73 -50.35
CA LEU A 289 -8.96 21.80 -51.47
C LEU A 289 -7.64 21.85 -52.24
N GLU A 290 -7.11 23.05 -52.50
CA GLU A 290 -5.84 23.24 -53.23
C GLU A 290 -4.65 22.66 -52.46
N PHE A 291 -4.60 22.86 -51.13
CA PHE A 291 -3.56 22.33 -50.27
C PHE A 291 -3.57 20.80 -50.23
N VAL A 292 -4.71 20.19 -49.90
CA VAL A 292 -4.81 18.73 -49.78
C VAL A 292 -4.68 18.05 -51.15
N GLY A 293 -5.28 18.64 -52.20
CA GLY A 293 -5.13 18.15 -53.57
C GLY A 293 -3.69 18.23 -54.06
N GLY A 294 -2.95 19.28 -53.69
CA GLY A 294 -1.52 19.42 -53.98
C GLY A 294 -0.64 18.42 -53.23
N VAL A 295 -0.96 18.11 -51.96
CA VAL A 295 -0.26 17.07 -51.17
C VAL A 295 -0.54 15.67 -51.72
N LEU A 296 -1.79 15.40 -52.11
CA LEU A 296 -2.21 14.12 -52.66
C LEU A 296 -1.74 13.91 -54.10
N LEU A 297 -1.38 14.99 -54.81
CA LEU A 297 -1.21 15.01 -56.27
C LEU A 297 -2.46 14.47 -56.99
N ALA A 298 -3.63 14.93 -56.54
CA ALA A 298 -4.90 14.39 -56.95
C ALA A 298 -5.18 14.59 -58.45
N ASP A 299 -5.68 13.54 -59.08
CA ASP A 299 -6.12 13.48 -60.46
C ASP A 299 -7.55 12.91 -60.56
N GLU A 300 -8.02 12.65 -61.78
CA GLU A 300 -9.39 12.16 -62.03
C GLU A 300 -9.63 10.73 -61.51
N ASP A 301 -8.56 9.96 -61.27
CA ASP A 301 -8.62 8.58 -60.78
C ASP A 301 -8.51 8.48 -59.25
N THR A 302 -8.20 9.60 -58.58
CA THR A 302 -8.03 9.66 -57.12
C THR A 302 -9.33 9.31 -56.38
N GLU A 303 -9.27 8.28 -55.54
CA GLU A 303 -10.44 7.74 -54.85
C GLU A 303 -10.88 8.63 -53.67
N LEU A 304 -12.17 8.60 -53.33
CA LEU A 304 -12.70 9.32 -52.16
C LEU A 304 -11.99 8.92 -50.85
N LYS A 305 -11.59 7.65 -50.75
CA LYS A 305 -10.81 7.14 -49.61
C LYS A 305 -9.48 7.87 -49.45
N GLU A 306 -8.76 8.10 -50.53
CA GLU A 306 -7.46 8.78 -50.53
C GLU A 306 -7.61 10.25 -50.12
N TRP A 307 -8.72 10.89 -50.50
CA TRP A 307 -9.07 12.23 -50.02
C TRP A 307 -9.32 12.27 -48.50
N VAL A 308 -10.02 11.28 -47.95
CA VAL A 308 -10.25 11.16 -46.51
C VAL A 308 -8.95 10.89 -45.76
N GLU A 309 -8.15 9.93 -46.22
CA GLU A 309 -6.86 9.57 -45.61
C GLU A 309 -5.90 10.77 -45.60
N SER A 310 -5.83 11.51 -46.70
CA SER A 310 -5.01 12.72 -46.82
C SER A 310 -5.53 13.85 -45.93
N LEU A 311 -6.85 14.04 -45.82
CA LEU A 311 -7.43 15.01 -44.87
C LEU A 311 -7.05 14.69 -43.43
N VAL A 312 -7.17 13.43 -43.02
CA VAL A 312 -6.81 12.96 -41.68
C VAL A 312 -5.32 13.22 -41.40
N ASP A 313 -4.44 12.90 -42.34
CA ASP A 313 -2.98 13.11 -42.21
C ASP A 313 -2.58 14.59 -42.20
N ASN A 314 -3.42 15.47 -42.72
CA ASN A 314 -3.17 16.91 -42.74
C ASN A 314 -3.77 17.66 -41.54
N ILE A 315 -4.75 17.07 -40.85
CA ILE A 315 -5.38 17.62 -39.64
C ILE A 315 -4.72 17.11 -38.36
N THR A 316 -4.11 15.91 -38.39
CA THR A 316 -3.59 15.23 -37.19
C THR A 316 -2.08 15.03 -37.23
N GLU A 317 -1.46 14.92 -36.05
CA GLU A 317 -0.06 14.52 -35.90
C GLU A 317 0.05 13.04 -35.43
N PRO A 318 1.10 12.30 -35.83
CA PRO A 318 1.26 10.88 -35.48
C PRO A 318 1.16 10.58 -33.97
N GLU A 319 1.72 11.43 -33.11
CA GLU A 319 1.74 11.23 -31.65
C GLU A 319 0.34 11.34 -31.01
N GLN A 320 -0.62 11.98 -31.69
CA GLN A 320 -2.00 12.05 -31.21
C GLN A 320 -2.71 10.70 -31.33
N TRP A 321 -2.32 9.88 -32.31
CA TRP A 321 -2.85 8.53 -32.50
C TRP A 321 -2.27 7.54 -31.48
N ASP A 322 -1.00 7.72 -31.10
CA ASP A 322 -0.30 6.87 -30.12
C ASP A 322 -0.82 7.03 -28.68
N ASN A 323 -1.36 8.21 -28.36
CA ASN A 323 -1.87 8.58 -27.03
C ASN A 323 -3.39 8.48 -26.89
N LEU A 324 -4.10 8.03 -27.93
CA LEU A 324 -5.50 7.70 -27.76
C LEU A 324 -5.59 6.67 -26.65
N GLU A 325 -6.42 6.95 -25.63
CA GLU A 325 -7.12 5.90 -24.92
C GLU A 325 -7.97 5.21 -25.97
N THR A 326 -7.36 4.39 -26.82
CA THR A 326 -8.10 3.36 -27.48
C THR A 326 -8.69 2.62 -26.31
N LYS A 327 -10.00 2.75 -26.12
CA LYS A 327 -10.85 1.61 -25.83
C LYS A 327 -10.50 0.58 -26.92
N ALA A 328 -9.30 0.02 -26.86
CA ALA A 328 -8.85 -1.04 -27.73
C ALA A 328 -9.90 -2.07 -27.43
N ASN A 329 -10.85 -2.22 -28.36
CA ASN A 329 -11.95 -3.14 -28.18
C ASN A 329 -11.28 -4.41 -27.68
N THR A 330 -11.68 -4.88 -26.49
CA THR A 330 -10.84 -5.79 -25.71
C THR A 330 -10.45 -6.97 -26.61
N PHE A 331 -11.34 -7.43 -27.50
CA PHE A 331 -11.11 -8.49 -28.49
C PHE A 331 -9.96 -8.26 -29.47
N PHE A 332 -9.57 -7.01 -29.75
CA PHE A 332 -8.52 -6.64 -30.70
C PHE A 332 -7.20 -6.21 -30.00
N GLU A 333 -7.08 -6.35 -28.67
CA GLU A 333 -5.86 -5.99 -27.93
C GLU A 333 -4.62 -6.82 -28.34
N LYS A 334 -4.83 -8.02 -28.87
CA LYS A 334 -3.78 -8.94 -29.30
C LYS A 334 -3.88 -9.15 -30.83
N PRO A 335 -2.86 -8.77 -31.61
CA PRO A 335 -2.88 -8.98 -33.05
C PRO A 335 -2.86 -10.48 -33.39
N ASP A 336 -3.39 -10.80 -34.56
CA ASP A 336 -3.32 -12.15 -35.13
C ASP A 336 -1.85 -12.56 -35.34
N PRO A 337 -1.44 -13.78 -34.93
CA PRO A 337 -0.08 -14.26 -35.19
C PRO A 337 0.24 -14.35 -36.68
N ASP A 338 1.42 -13.87 -37.10
CA ASP A 338 1.92 -14.10 -38.46
C ASP A 338 2.34 -15.57 -38.62
N TYR A 339 1.37 -16.41 -39.00
CA TYR A 339 1.57 -17.85 -39.18
C TYR A 339 2.63 -18.15 -40.25
N ALA A 340 2.72 -17.33 -41.30
CA ALA A 340 3.71 -17.50 -42.36
C ALA A 340 5.13 -17.23 -41.85
N GLN A 341 5.31 -16.19 -41.02
CA GLN A 341 6.58 -15.91 -40.36
C GLN A 341 6.95 -17.00 -39.35
N ILE A 342 5.99 -17.49 -38.55
CA ILE A 342 6.22 -18.59 -37.58
C ILE A 342 6.70 -19.86 -38.30
N LYS A 343 6.12 -20.18 -39.46
CA LYS A 343 6.56 -21.29 -40.31
C LYS A 343 8.00 -21.11 -40.77
N ARG A 344 8.34 -19.93 -41.28
CA ARG A 344 9.70 -19.59 -41.76
C ARG A 344 10.75 -19.65 -40.64
N ASP A 345 10.42 -19.12 -39.47
CA ASP A 345 11.34 -19.07 -38.32
C ASP A 345 11.53 -20.44 -37.66
N GLY A 346 10.57 -21.35 -37.83
CA GLY A 346 10.51 -22.63 -37.16
C GLY A 346 11.29 -23.77 -37.79
N LYS A 347 12.31 -23.53 -38.65
CA LYS A 347 13.14 -24.58 -39.30
C LYS A 347 12.39 -25.91 -39.56
N GLU A 348 12.74 -26.99 -38.84
CA GLU A 348 12.20 -28.35 -39.02
C GLU A 348 10.77 -28.57 -38.47
N ASN A 349 10.30 -27.71 -37.55
CA ASN A 349 8.99 -27.85 -36.87
C ASN A 349 8.05 -26.65 -37.13
N GLY A 350 8.32 -25.84 -38.16
CA GLY A 350 7.62 -24.59 -38.41
C GLY A 350 6.13 -24.76 -38.65
N GLU A 351 5.73 -25.80 -39.39
CA GLU A 351 4.33 -26.11 -39.68
C GLU A 351 3.56 -26.48 -38.40
N ALA A 352 4.08 -27.44 -37.63
CA ALA A 352 3.49 -27.87 -36.38
C ALA A 352 3.39 -26.73 -35.35
N ARG A 353 4.39 -25.84 -35.31
CA ARG A 353 4.39 -24.66 -34.45
C ARG A 353 3.33 -23.64 -34.87
N ALA A 354 3.17 -23.42 -36.16
CA ALA A 354 2.14 -22.51 -36.66
C ALA A 354 0.74 -23.05 -36.38
N ASP A 355 0.52 -24.35 -36.56
CA ASP A 355 -0.77 -24.98 -36.24
C ASP A 355 -1.10 -24.91 -34.76
N GLN A 356 -0.11 -25.13 -33.88
CA GLN A 356 -0.30 -24.95 -32.44
C GLN A 356 -0.66 -23.50 -32.08
N GLU A 357 -0.06 -22.51 -32.75
CA GLU A 357 -0.34 -21.10 -32.47
C GLU A 357 -1.73 -20.68 -32.98
N LYS A 358 -2.21 -21.25 -34.10
CA LYS A 358 -3.60 -21.08 -34.56
C LYS A 358 -4.58 -21.56 -33.50
N GLU A 359 -4.42 -22.79 -33.02
CA GLU A 359 -5.28 -23.40 -32.00
C GLU A 359 -5.28 -22.57 -30.70
N ARG A 360 -4.11 -22.06 -30.28
CA ARG A 360 -3.98 -21.19 -29.10
C ARG A 360 -4.68 -19.85 -29.28
N PHE A 361 -4.54 -19.22 -30.44
CA PHE A 361 -5.16 -17.94 -30.71
C PHE A 361 -6.69 -18.05 -30.81
N ILE A 362 -7.18 -19.10 -31.48
CA ILE A 362 -8.62 -19.40 -31.52
C ILE A 362 -9.15 -19.68 -30.11
N SER A 363 -8.42 -20.47 -29.31
CA SER A 363 -8.82 -20.77 -27.92
C SER A 363 -8.88 -19.51 -27.06
N TYR A 364 -7.94 -18.58 -27.25
CA TYR A 364 -7.93 -17.29 -26.58
C TYR A 364 -9.18 -16.45 -26.92
N MET A 365 -9.53 -16.34 -28.20
CA MET A 365 -10.75 -15.62 -28.64
C MET A 365 -12.04 -16.32 -28.19
N SER A 366 -12.04 -17.65 -28.18
CA SER A 366 -13.16 -18.44 -27.69
C SER A 366 -13.40 -18.16 -26.20
N ILE A 367 -12.36 -18.25 -25.35
CA ILE A 367 -12.48 -17.98 -23.91
C ILE A 367 -12.97 -16.55 -23.64
N LYS A 368 -12.45 -15.57 -24.36
CA LYS A 368 -12.85 -14.18 -24.20
C LYS A 368 -14.33 -13.96 -24.52
N THR A 369 -14.81 -14.61 -25.57
CA THR A 369 -16.23 -14.62 -25.95
C THR A 369 -17.08 -15.29 -24.87
N GLN A 370 -16.68 -16.47 -24.40
CA GLN A 370 -17.39 -17.20 -23.35
C GLN A 370 -17.46 -16.39 -22.04
N PHE A 371 -16.39 -15.66 -21.70
CA PHE A 371 -16.37 -14.78 -20.52
C PHE A 371 -17.29 -13.57 -20.68
N LEU A 372 -17.40 -12.98 -21.89
CA LEU A 372 -18.41 -11.94 -22.13
C LEU A 372 -19.84 -12.49 -22.01
N LEU A 373 -20.11 -13.67 -22.58
CA LEU A 373 -21.42 -14.33 -22.44
C LEU A 373 -21.76 -14.61 -20.96
N SER A 374 -20.77 -15.02 -20.16
CA SER A 374 -20.97 -15.28 -18.75
C SER A 374 -21.24 -13.99 -17.95
N GLN A 375 -20.58 -12.89 -18.28
CA GLN A 375 -20.85 -11.56 -17.70
C GLN A 375 -22.27 -11.07 -18.02
N ILE A 376 -22.73 -11.27 -19.27
CA ILE A 376 -24.12 -10.96 -19.65
C ILE A 376 -25.09 -11.79 -18.79
N ASN A 377 -24.84 -13.09 -18.63
CA ASN A 377 -25.70 -13.96 -17.83
C ASN A 377 -25.74 -13.54 -16.34
N ILE A 378 -24.58 -13.22 -15.76
CA ILE A 378 -24.47 -12.73 -14.38
C ILE A 378 -25.27 -11.44 -14.19
N TYR A 379 -25.11 -10.48 -15.11
CA TYR A 379 -25.85 -9.22 -15.05
C TYR A 379 -27.36 -9.48 -15.07
N CYS A 380 -27.82 -10.36 -15.96
CA CYS A 380 -29.24 -10.73 -16.05
C CYS A 380 -29.74 -11.36 -14.74
N LYS A 381 -28.95 -12.26 -14.14
CA LYS A 381 -29.28 -12.92 -12.88
C LYS A 381 -29.33 -11.94 -11.71
N SER A 382 -28.28 -11.14 -11.51
CA SER A 382 -28.21 -10.22 -10.38
C SER A 382 -29.29 -9.14 -10.48
N HIS A 383 -29.73 -8.76 -11.69
CA HIS A 383 -30.78 -7.78 -11.96
C HIS A 383 -32.19 -8.36 -12.06
N GLY A 384 -32.36 -9.65 -11.75
CA GLY A 384 -33.68 -10.30 -11.78
C GLY A 384 -34.32 -10.30 -13.18
N LEU A 385 -33.49 -10.22 -14.23
CA LEU A 385 -33.93 -10.24 -15.62
C LEU A 385 -34.07 -11.66 -16.15
N SER A 386 -33.22 -12.60 -15.70
CA SER A 386 -33.31 -14.02 -16.03
C SER A 386 -32.65 -14.90 -14.97
N ASP A 387 -33.19 -16.10 -14.76
CA ASP A 387 -32.60 -17.15 -13.92
C ASP A 387 -31.95 -18.28 -14.74
N GLN A 388 -31.93 -18.16 -16.08
CA GLN A 388 -31.45 -19.21 -16.97
C GLN A 388 -29.92 -19.31 -17.00
N ASN A 389 -29.41 -20.50 -17.31
CA ASN A 389 -28.01 -20.67 -17.67
C ASN A 389 -27.84 -20.38 -19.17
N PHE A 390 -27.27 -19.23 -19.54
CA PHE A 390 -27.11 -18.90 -20.97
C PHE A 390 -26.16 -19.87 -21.69
N GLY A 391 -25.22 -20.50 -20.97
CA GLY A 391 -24.28 -21.44 -21.55
C GLY A 391 -24.95 -22.66 -22.17
N THR A 392 -26.01 -23.21 -21.53
CA THR A 392 -26.75 -24.34 -22.11
C THR A 392 -27.46 -23.97 -23.41
N PHE A 393 -27.98 -22.75 -23.52
CA PHE A 393 -28.55 -22.22 -24.76
C PHE A 393 -27.47 -22.12 -25.85
N PHE A 394 -26.33 -21.48 -25.55
CA PHE A 394 -25.25 -21.30 -26.52
C PHE A 394 -24.52 -22.60 -26.89
N ASP A 395 -24.62 -23.66 -26.08
CA ASP A 395 -24.10 -24.99 -26.43
C ASP A 395 -25.01 -25.81 -27.35
N SER A 396 -26.29 -25.43 -27.45
CA SER A 396 -27.25 -26.16 -28.27
C SER A 396 -27.19 -25.70 -29.73
N GLU A 397 -27.42 -26.63 -30.66
CA GLU A 397 -27.58 -26.30 -32.07
C GLU A 397 -29.00 -25.78 -32.34
N PRO A 398 -29.19 -24.79 -33.23
CA PRO A 398 -28.18 -24.21 -34.14
C PRO A 398 -27.35 -23.07 -33.52
N HIS A 399 -27.57 -22.72 -32.24
CA HIS A 399 -27.00 -21.51 -31.64
C HIS A 399 -25.48 -21.57 -31.49
N ALA A 400 -24.93 -22.72 -31.11
CA ALA A 400 -23.48 -22.92 -31.02
C ALA A 400 -22.78 -22.61 -32.35
N SER A 401 -23.28 -23.18 -33.45
CA SER A 401 -22.74 -22.94 -34.78
C SER A 401 -22.98 -21.51 -35.25
N LYS A 402 -24.20 -20.98 -35.06
CA LYS A 402 -24.57 -19.67 -35.62
C LYS A 402 -23.85 -18.51 -34.94
N VAL A 403 -23.72 -18.56 -33.61
CA VAL A 403 -23.03 -17.51 -32.85
C VAL A 403 -21.53 -17.55 -33.12
N SER A 404 -20.95 -18.75 -33.25
CA SER A 404 -19.55 -18.89 -33.68
C SER A 404 -19.31 -18.22 -35.03
N GLU A 405 -20.16 -18.50 -36.02
CA GLU A 405 -20.07 -17.91 -37.37
C GLU A 405 -20.11 -16.38 -37.31
N LEU A 406 -21.11 -15.81 -36.62
CA LEU A 406 -21.29 -14.37 -36.50
C LEU A 406 -20.07 -13.67 -35.87
N ILE A 407 -19.48 -14.27 -34.84
CA ILE A 407 -18.32 -13.69 -34.13
C ILE A 407 -17.07 -13.81 -34.98
N LEU A 408 -16.83 -14.96 -35.61
CA LEU A 408 -15.67 -15.17 -36.46
C LEU A 408 -15.70 -14.28 -37.70
N ASP A 409 -16.88 -14.05 -38.27
CA ASP A 409 -17.07 -13.08 -39.36
C ASP A 409 -16.77 -11.65 -38.92
N ALA A 410 -17.24 -11.26 -37.74
CA ALA A 410 -16.96 -9.94 -37.17
C ALA A 410 -15.48 -9.72 -36.87
N LEU A 411 -14.82 -10.72 -36.28
CA LEU A 411 -13.37 -10.72 -36.07
C LEU A 411 -12.61 -10.57 -37.40
N GLY A 412 -13.02 -11.30 -38.45
CA GLY A 412 -12.41 -11.22 -39.77
C GLY A 412 -12.65 -9.88 -40.49
N LYS A 413 -13.72 -9.15 -40.13
CA LYS A 413 -14.02 -7.81 -40.64
C LYS A 413 -13.43 -6.68 -39.80
N GLY A 414 -13.03 -6.95 -38.55
CA GLY A 414 -12.63 -5.93 -37.59
C GLY A 414 -13.81 -5.20 -36.94
N ASP A 415 -14.99 -5.83 -36.90
CA ASP A 415 -16.22 -5.27 -36.34
C ASP A 415 -16.31 -5.54 -34.82
N ALA A 416 -17.03 -4.70 -34.08
CA ALA A 416 -17.23 -4.90 -32.65
C ALA A 416 -18.05 -6.16 -32.36
N ILE A 417 -17.58 -6.99 -31.42
CA ILE A 417 -18.19 -8.29 -31.09
C ILE A 417 -19.37 -8.11 -30.14
N GLU A 418 -19.28 -7.15 -29.23
CA GLU A 418 -20.24 -6.94 -28.15
C GLU A 418 -21.66 -6.66 -28.69
N PRO A 419 -21.87 -5.72 -29.65
CA PRO A 419 -23.20 -5.45 -30.18
C PRO A 419 -23.83 -6.65 -30.91
N ILE A 420 -23.01 -7.50 -31.55
CA ILE A 420 -23.47 -8.69 -32.28
C ILE A 420 -24.05 -9.70 -31.29
N LEU A 421 -23.36 -9.93 -30.18
CA LEU A 421 -23.84 -10.80 -29.10
C LEU A 421 -25.12 -10.27 -28.47
N PHE A 422 -25.19 -8.97 -28.17
CA PHE A 422 -26.40 -8.37 -27.60
C PHE A 422 -27.59 -8.45 -28.55
N LYS A 423 -27.38 -8.21 -29.85
CA LYS A 423 -28.40 -8.37 -30.86
C LYS A 423 -28.93 -9.81 -30.89
N TYR A 424 -28.05 -10.80 -30.94
CA TYR A 424 -28.44 -12.20 -30.96
C TYR A 424 -29.19 -12.63 -29.69
N ILE A 425 -28.76 -12.14 -28.51
CA ILE A 425 -29.45 -12.36 -27.23
C ILE A 425 -30.85 -11.75 -27.25
N ASN A 426 -30.99 -10.51 -27.73
CA ASN A 426 -32.26 -9.81 -27.80
C ASN A 426 -33.24 -10.47 -28.79
N GLU A 427 -32.75 -11.01 -29.89
CA GLU A 427 -33.53 -11.80 -30.85
C GLU A 427 -34.02 -13.12 -30.24
N ASN A 428 -33.30 -13.68 -29.27
CA ASN A 428 -33.61 -14.95 -28.60
C ASN A 428 -34.06 -14.77 -27.13
N LYS A 429 -34.54 -13.58 -26.77
CA LYS A 429 -34.81 -13.18 -25.37
C LYS A 429 -35.73 -14.16 -24.62
N GLU A 430 -36.75 -14.69 -25.28
CA GLU A 430 -37.73 -15.60 -24.65
C GLU A 430 -37.09 -16.93 -24.25
N ALA A 431 -36.26 -17.50 -25.12
CA ALA A 431 -35.52 -18.73 -24.84
C ALA A 431 -34.49 -18.54 -23.72
N LEU A 432 -33.98 -17.32 -23.56
CA LEU A 432 -33.06 -16.91 -22.51
C LEU A 432 -33.78 -16.44 -21.23
N GLY A 433 -35.11 -16.52 -21.16
CA GLY A 433 -35.90 -16.15 -19.98
C GLY A 433 -35.97 -14.64 -19.72
N LEU A 434 -35.65 -13.80 -20.70
CA LEU A 434 -35.70 -12.35 -20.60
C LEU A 434 -37.09 -11.83 -21.01
N SER A 435 -37.76 -11.10 -20.11
CA SER A 435 -39.06 -10.48 -20.39
C SER A 435 -38.96 -9.29 -21.36
N THR A 436 -37.85 -8.57 -21.31
CA THR A 436 -37.54 -7.42 -22.17
C THR A 436 -36.14 -7.53 -22.76
N PRO A 437 -35.88 -6.95 -23.94
CA PRO A 437 -34.53 -6.89 -24.49
C PRO A 437 -33.57 -6.13 -23.56
N LEU A 438 -32.29 -6.46 -23.60
CA LEU A 438 -31.23 -5.69 -22.95
C LEU A 438 -31.11 -4.33 -23.62
N THR A 439 -31.37 -3.26 -22.84
CA THR A 439 -31.28 -1.86 -23.27
C THR A 439 -29.83 -1.43 -23.48
N GLU A 440 -29.61 -0.28 -24.11
CA GLU A 440 -28.26 0.28 -24.28
C GLU A 440 -27.56 0.55 -22.94
N GLU A 441 -28.31 0.94 -21.91
CA GLU A 441 -27.78 1.13 -20.56
C GLU A 441 -27.29 -0.18 -19.94
N HIS A 442 -28.06 -1.26 -20.08
CA HIS A 442 -27.63 -2.60 -19.65
C HIS A 442 -26.36 -3.02 -20.39
N GLN A 443 -26.35 -2.87 -21.72
CA GLN A 443 -25.22 -3.26 -22.56
C GLN A 443 -23.94 -2.51 -22.17
N LYS A 444 -24.04 -1.20 -21.94
CA LYS A 444 -22.92 -0.38 -21.49
C LYS A 444 -22.37 -0.84 -20.14
N ALA A 445 -23.24 -1.05 -19.15
CA ALA A 445 -22.82 -1.52 -17.83
C ALA A 445 -22.12 -2.89 -17.89
N ILE A 446 -22.63 -3.80 -18.73
CA ILE A 446 -22.03 -5.12 -18.94
C ILE A 446 -20.65 -5.00 -19.60
N ILE A 447 -20.51 -4.17 -20.64
CA ILE A 447 -19.23 -3.98 -21.33
C ILE A 447 -18.19 -3.39 -20.37
N GLU A 448 -18.55 -2.36 -19.61
CA GLU A 448 -17.65 -1.72 -18.63
C GLU A 448 -17.17 -2.75 -17.59
N LYS A 449 -18.08 -3.57 -17.06
CA LYS A 449 -17.75 -4.65 -16.12
C LYS A 449 -16.89 -5.75 -16.75
N PHE A 450 -17.21 -6.18 -17.97
CA PHE A 450 -16.43 -7.16 -18.72
C PHE A 450 -14.99 -6.68 -18.96
N VAL A 451 -14.81 -5.43 -19.38
CA VAL A 451 -13.48 -4.85 -19.61
C VAL A 451 -12.66 -4.86 -18.32
N LEU A 452 -13.25 -4.41 -17.21
CA LEU A 452 -12.57 -4.38 -15.91
C LEU A 452 -12.18 -5.79 -15.45
N ASP A 453 -13.13 -6.71 -15.41
CA ASP A 453 -12.89 -8.05 -14.88
C ASP A 453 -11.95 -8.86 -15.79
N TYR A 454 -12.15 -8.81 -17.12
CA TYR A 454 -11.29 -9.55 -18.04
C TYR A 454 -9.85 -9.04 -17.97
N ASN A 455 -9.64 -7.74 -17.79
CA ASN A 455 -8.29 -7.19 -17.63
C ASN A 455 -7.59 -7.67 -16.35
N GLU A 456 -8.34 -7.93 -15.27
CA GLU A 456 -7.81 -8.51 -14.04
C GLU A 456 -7.37 -9.97 -14.27
N ILE A 457 -8.15 -10.76 -15.01
CA ILE A 457 -7.90 -12.21 -15.17
C ILE A 457 -7.20 -12.62 -16.47
N LYS A 458 -6.90 -11.72 -17.42
CA LYS A 458 -6.33 -12.10 -18.72
C LYS A 458 -4.96 -12.76 -18.66
N SER A 459 -4.28 -12.70 -17.52
CA SER A 459 -3.02 -13.41 -17.23
C SER A 459 -3.21 -14.65 -16.35
N SER A 460 -4.44 -15.05 -16.05
CA SER A 460 -4.73 -16.25 -15.26
C SER A 460 -4.10 -17.49 -15.90
N PRO A 461 -3.50 -18.40 -15.12
CA PRO A 461 -2.95 -19.66 -15.64
C PRO A 461 -4.04 -20.59 -16.18
N HIS A 462 -5.25 -20.50 -15.62
CA HIS A 462 -6.41 -21.31 -15.96
C HIS A 462 -7.62 -20.42 -16.25
N PHE A 463 -8.47 -20.82 -17.20
CA PHE A 463 -9.70 -20.11 -17.56
C PHE A 463 -10.93 -21.00 -17.41
N ASP A 464 -10.80 -22.07 -16.62
CA ASP A 464 -11.84 -23.08 -16.44
C ASP A 464 -13.04 -22.57 -15.66
N GLU A 465 -12.81 -21.77 -14.63
CA GLU A 465 -13.86 -21.18 -13.81
C GLU A 465 -13.42 -19.87 -13.18
N PHE A 466 -14.39 -19.02 -12.87
CA PHE A 466 -14.19 -17.78 -12.11
C PHE A 466 -15.38 -17.54 -11.19
N PHE A 467 -15.14 -16.91 -10.04
CA PHE A 467 -16.20 -16.44 -9.14
C PHE A 467 -16.33 -14.93 -9.27
N LEU A 468 -17.51 -14.45 -9.63
CA LEU A 468 -17.73 -13.04 -9.98
C LEU A 468 -18.69 -12.39 -8.99
N LEU A 469 -18.39 -11.16 -8.61
CA LEU A 469 -19.18 -10.33 -7.71
C LEU A 469 -19.73 -9.11 -8.47
N ASP A 470 -21.05 -8.95 -8.43
CA ASP A 470 -21.73 -7.71 -8.77
C ASP A 470 -21.60 -6.72 -7.59
N GLN A 471 -20.54 -5.93 -7.63
CA GLN A 471 -20.22 -4.96 -6.59
C GLN A 471 -21.27 -3.84 -6.44
N SER A 472 -22.11 -3.64 -7.46
CA SER A 472 -23.17 -2.62 -7.42
C SER A 472 -24.32 -2.99 -6.49
N LYS A 473 -24.38 -4.25 -6.03
CA LYS A 473 -25.48 -4.78 -5.22
C LYS A 473 -24.99 -5.33 -3.89
N SER A 474 -25.64 -4.90 -2.83
CA SER A 474 -25.47 -5.46 -1.50
C SER A 474 -26.34 -6.70 -1.29
N ASP A 475 -25.72 -7.82 -0.95
CA ASP A 475 -26.39 -9.05 -0.52
C ASP A 475 -25.54 -9.79 0.52
N ASN A 476 -25.22 -11.08 0.35
CA ASN A 476 -24.47 -11.87 1.33
C ASN A 476 -22.97 -12.02 1.00
N ILE A 477 -22.53 -11.62 -0.20
CA ILE A 477 -21.12 -11.61 -0.61
C ILE A 477 -20.64 -10.16 -0.80
N TYR A 478 -19.41 -9.91 -0.38
CA TYR A 478 -18.80 -8.58 -0.29
C TYR A 478 -17.39 -8.60 -0.87
N SER A 479 -16.89 -7.44 -1.29
CA SER A 479 -15.46 -7.21 -1.48
C SER A 479 -14.91 -6.46 -0.28
N HIS A 480 -13.91 -7.04 0.39
CA HIS A 480 -13.20 -6.42 1.49
C HIS A 480 -11.71 -6.75 1.40
N LEU A 481 -10.84 -5.73 1.40
CA LEU A 481 -9.38 -5.88 1.29
C LEU A 481 -8.95 -6.72 0.07
N ARG A 482 -9.57 -6.48 -1.10
CA ARG A 482 -9.39 -7.27 -2.34
C ARG A 482 -9.58 -8.77 -2.16
N ARG A 483 -10.56 -9.15 -1.35
CA ARG A 483 -11.04 -10.52 -1.19
C ARG A 483 -12.54 -10.55 -1.38
N ILE A 484 -13.02 -11.44 -2.24
CA ILE A 484 -14.44 -11.74 -2.35
C ILE A 484 -14.79 -12.62 -1.16
N SER A 485 -15.58 -12.08 -0.24
CA SER A 485 -15.78 -12.57 1.11
C SER A 485 -17.26 -12.73 1.43
N CYS A 486 -17.59 -13.64 2.33
CA CYS A 486 -18.90 -13.68 2.97
C CYS A 486 -18.80 -13.24 4.43
N HIS A 487 -19.95 -12.94 5.04
CA HIS A 487 -19.99 -12.70 6.47
C HIS A 487 -19.75 -14.01 7.22
N PHE A 488 -18.78 -14.06 8.15
CA PHE A 488 -18.44 -15.28 8.89
C PHE A 488 -19.65 -15.88 9.63
N LEU A 489 -20.51 -15.03 10.20
CA LEU A 489 -21.75 -15.50 10.86
C LEU A 489 -22.71 -16.22 9.91
N ASP A 490 -22.81 -15.82 8.64
CA ASP A 490 -23.63 -16.54 7.66
C ASP A 490 -23.05 -17.92 7.40
N PHE A 491 -21.72 -18.00 7.23
CA PHE A 491 -21.02 -19.28 7.16
C PHE A 491 -21.23 -20.13 8.42
N PHE A 492 -21.10 -19.55 9.62
CA PHE A 492 -21.26 -20.24 10.90
C PHE A 492 -22.64 -20.88 11.01
N VAL A 493 -23.71 -20.14 10.70
CA VAL A 493 -25.08 -20.64 10.73
C VAL A 493 -25.28 -21.79 9.74
N GLN A 494 -24.69 -21.71 8.54
CA GLN A 494 -24.81 -22.75 7.52
C GLN A 494 -23.97 -23.99 7.80
N GLN A 495 -22.77 -23.81 8.38
CA GLN A 495 -21.84 -24.89 8.72
C GLN A 495 -22.32 -25.69 9.93
N THR A 496 -22.92 -25.02 10.92
CA THR A 496 -23.49 -25.67 12.12
C THR A 496 -24.88 -26.25 11.87
N ASN A 497 -25.43 -26.15 10.65
CA ASN A 497 -26.81 -26.51 10.34
C ASN A 497 -27.84 -25.87 11.28
N LYS A 498 -27.56 -24.66 11.80
CA LYS A 498 -28.36 -23.96 12.82
C LYS A 498 -28.49 -24.69 14.17
N GLU A 499 -27.68 -25.71 14.43
CA GLU A 499 -27.68 -26.43 15.71
C GLU A 499 -26.99 -25.64 16.82
N CYS A 500 -26.05 -24.76 16.46
CA CYS A 500 -25.40 -23.84 17.37
C CYS A 500 -26.00 -22.43 17.20
N PRO A 501 -26.78 -21.91 18.16
CA PRO A 501 -27.33 -20.57 18.06
C PRO A 501 -26.21 -19.52 18.15
N LEU A 502 -26.39 -18.42 17.42
CA LEU A 502 -25.53 -17.26 17.57
C LEU A 502 -25.79 -16.58 18.93
N PRO A 503 -24.80 -15.92 19.52
CA PRO A 503 -25.02 -14.98 20.60
C PRO A 503 -26.08 -13.95 20.22
N LYS A 504 -26.95 -13.57 21.17
CA LYS A 504 -28.10 -12.68 20.92
C LYS A 504 -27.72 -11.36 20.24
N GLU A 505 -26.55 -10.82 20.58
CA GLU A 505 -26.01 -9.60 19.96
C GLU A 505 -25.76 -9.78 18.46
N PHE A 506 -25.29 -10.96 18.04
CA PHE A 506 -24.86 -11.26 16.67
C PHE A 506 -26.00 -11.69 15.74
N GLU A 507 -27.20 -11.99 16.26
CA GLU A 507 -28.34 -12.48 15.46
C GLU A 507 -28.69 -11.59 14.27
N ASN A 508 -28.45 -10.28 14.36
CA ASN A 508 -28.79 -9.30 13.33
C ASN A 508 -27.58 -8.67 12.63
N TYR A 509 -26.35 -9.14 12.88
CA TYR A 509 -25.14 -8.47 12.39
C TYR A 509 -24.99 -8.52 10.86
N SER A 510 -25.15 -9.70 10.25
CA SER A 510 -25.09 -9.81 8.78
C SER A 510 -26.17 -8.95 8.11
N LYS A 511 -27.40 -8.97 8.65
CA LYS A 511 -28.50 -8.14 8.16
C LYS A 511 -28.27 -6.64 8.36
N ALA A 512 -27.64 -6.23 9.46
CA ALA A 512 -27.29 -4.85 9.71
C ALA A 512 -26.29 -4.34 8.66
N LEU A 513 -25.25 -5.12 8.37
CA LEU A 513 -24.27 -4.79 7.34
C LEU A 513 -24.93 -4.60 5.97
N GLN A 514 -25.83 -5.52 5.59
CA GLN A 514 -26.56 -5.45 4.33
C GLN A 514 -27.43 -4.18 4.23
N LEU A 515 -28.04 -3.73 5.34
CA LEU A 515 -28.89 -2.54 5.36
C LEU A 515 -28.09 -1.22 5.33
N GLU A 516 -26.89 -1.21 5.88
CA GLU A 516 -26.05 -0.01 5.97
C GLU A 516 -25.25 0.22 4.69
N SER A 517 -24.79 -0.85 4.03
CA SER A 517 -23.99 -0.75 2.82
C SER A 517 -24.85 -0.95 1.57
N PRO A 518 -25.09 0.07 0.74
CA PRO A 518 -25.85 -0.08 -0.51
C PRO A 518 -25.07 -0.85 -1.59
N SER A 519 -23.75 -0.98 -1.44
CA SER A 519 -22.84 -1.72 -2.33
C SER A 519 -22.22 -2.90 -1.58
N ALA A 520 -21.82 -3.94 -2.32
CA ALA A 520 -21.02 -5.03 -1.78
C ALA A 520 -19.55 -4.65 -1.49
N LYS A 521 -19.09 -3.46 -1.91
CA LYS A 521 -17.71 -3.01 -1.67
C LYS A 521 -17.59 -2.34 -0.30
N LEU A 522 -16.90 -2.99 0.62
CA LEU A 522 -16.64 -2.49 1.97
C LEU A 522 -15.35 -1.65 2.00
N ALA A 523 -15.31 -0.68 2.91
CA ALA A 523 -14.11 0.10 3.15
C ALA A 523 -12.99 -0.79 3.71
N HIS A 524 -11.75 -0.51 3.32
CA HIS A 524 -10.55 -1.24 3.75
C HIS A 524 -10.05 -0.82 5.15
N LYS A 525 -10.60 0.25 5.72
CA LYS A 525 -10.26 0.82 7.02
C LYS A 525 -11.53 1.05 7.83
N ASN A 526 -11.39 0.94 9.14
CA ASN A 526 -12.46 1.10 10.11
C ASN A 526 -12.55 2.56 10.52
N LYS A 527 -13.39 3.32 9.80
CA LYS A 527 -13.53 4.78 9.99
C LYS A 527 -13.82 5.16 11.45
N ILE A 528 -14.66 4.40 12.15
CA ILE A 528 -14.98 4.67 13.55
C ILE A 528 -13.76 4.55 14.49
N VAL A 529 -12.80 3.67 14.18
CA VAL A 529 -11.54 3.55 14.94
C VAL A 529 -10.64 4.76 14.68
N VAL A 530 -10.64 5.27 13.45
CA VAL A 530 -9.92 6.51 13.08
C VAL A 530 -10.56 7.73 13.76
N ASP A 531 -11.89 7.86 13.66
CA ASP A 531 -12.64 8.98 14.23
C ASP A 531 -12.45 9.09 15.75
N GLY A 532 -12.32 7.97 16.47
CA GLY A 532 -12.02 7.95 17.89
C GLY A 532 -10.72 8.68 18.26
N HIS A 533 -9.67 8.54 17.44
CA HIS A 533 -8.41 9.29 17.63
C HIS A 533 -8.51 10.72 17.09
N ASP A 534 -9.14 10.92 15.93
CA ASP A 534 -9.31 12.25 15.33
C ASP A 534 -10.13 13.19 16.23
N ASN A 535 -11.07 12.67 17.02
CA ASN A 535 -11.83 13.45 17.99
C ASN A 535 -10.94 14.07 19.08
N ILE A 536 -9.88 13.37 19.51
CA ILE A 536 -8.91 13.90 20.48
C ILE A 536 -8.09 15.04 19.86
N GLU A 537 -7.70 14.92 18.59
CA GLU A 537 -6.97 15.98 17.87
C GLU A 537 -7.84 17.19 17.59
N ARG A 538 -9.09 16.97 17.16
CA ARG A 538 -10.07 18.05 16.99
C ARG A 538 -10.31 18.78 18.31
N PHE A 539 -10.40 18.06 19.43
CA PHE A 539 -10.47 18.66 20.75
C PHE A 539 -9.25 19.53 21.05
N LYS A 540 -8.03 19.04 20.82
CA LYS A 540 -6.77 19.80 20.99
C LYS A 540 -6.76 21.07 20.13
N LEU A 541 -7.09 20.95 18.84
CA LEU A 541 -7.17 22.08 17.92
C LEU A 541 -8.18 23.13 18.40
N MET A 542 -9.37 22.72 18.83
CA MET A 542 -10.40 23.63 19.34
C MET A 542 -9.95 24.33 20.62
N VAL A 543 -9.29 23.64 21.54
CA VAL A 543 -8.70 24.26 22.74
C VAL A 543 -7.71 25.36 22.36
N LEU A 544 -6.77 25.07 21.46
CA LEU A 544 -5.77 26.05 21.01
C LEU A 544 -6.41 27.26 20.31
N GLN A 545 -7.38 27.02 19.42
CA GLN A 545 -8.09 28.10 18.72
C GLN A 545 -8.92 28.97 19.66
N LEU A 546 -9.56 28.37 20.67
CA LEU A 546 -10.32 29.11 21.68
C LEU A 546 -9.39 29.94 22.56
N LEU A 547 -8.26 29.39 23.00
CA LEU A 547 -7.26 30.13 23.78
C LEU A 547 -6.72 31.36 23.04
N ASP A 548 -6.52 31.26 21.72
CA ASP A 548 -6.05 32.36 20.87
C ASP A 548 -7.14 33.42 20.61
N LYS A 549 -8.34 32.98 20.22
CA LYS A 549 -9.36 33.89 19.65
C LYS A 549 -10.49 34.26 20.60
N LYS A 550 -10.92 33.35 21.46
CA LYS A 550 -12.15 33.45 22.29
C LYS A 550 -12.00 32.70 23.62
N PRO A 551 -11.02 33.07 24.47
CA PRO A 551 -10.72 32.31 25.69
C PRO A 551 -11.89 32.28 26.67
N GLU A 552 -12.81 33.25 26.59
CA GLU A 552 -14.01 33.34 27.41
C GLU A 552 -15.03 32.22 27.15
N LYS A 553 -14.91 31.48 26.04
CA LYS A 553 -15.81 30.36 25.69
C LYS A 553 -15.26 28.99 26.07
N LEU A 554 -14.03 28.92 26.59
CA LEU A 554 -13.35 27.66 26.82
C LEU A 554 -14.03 26.80 27.90
N ALA A 555 -14.49 27.42 28.99
CA ALA A 555 -15.18 26.71 30.07
C ALA A 555 -16.47 26.02 29.57
N ASP A 556 -17.27 26.72 28.76
CA ASP A 556 -18.48 26.16 28.14
C ASP A 556 -18.13 25.02 27.16
N PHE A 557 -17.08 25.18 26.36
CA PHE A 557 -16.61 24.14 25.44
C PHE A 557 -16.16 22.87 26.17
N LEU A 558 -15.43 22.99 27.27
CA LEU A 558 -14.99 21.85 28.09
C LEU A 558 -16.17 21.08 28.70
N MET A 559 -17.25 21.78 29.02
CA MET A 559 -18.45 21.20 29.64
C MET A 559 -19.52 20.74 28.65
N ALA A 560 -19.40 21.14 27.38
CA ALA A 560 -20.26 20.63 26.32
C ALA A 560 -20.15 19.11 26.24
N LYS A 561 -21.28 18.44 26.02
CA LYS A 561 -21.39 16.98 26.06
C LYS A 561 -21.46 16.38 24.66
N SER A 562 -20.83 15.22 24.49
CA SER A 562 -20.99 14.36 23.33
C SER A 562 -22.42 13.78 23.28
N SER A 563 -22.74 13.06 22.19
CA SER A 563 -24.02 12.36 22.03
C SER A 563 -24.29 11.31 23.11
N SER A 564 -23.25 10.76 23.74
CA SER A 564 -23.35 9.82 24.87
C SER A 564 -23.55 10.52 26.24
N GLY A 565 -23.51 11.86 26.26
CA GLY A 565 -23.62 12.66 27.48
C GLY A 565 -22.29 12.88 28.22
N VAL A 566 -21.15 12.45 27.66
CA VAL A 566 -19.82 12.65 28.26
C VAL A 566 -19.29 14.05 27.94
N PRO A 567 -18.79 14.83 28.91
CA PRO A 567 -18.26 16.17 28.66
C PRO A 567 -16.93 16.14 27.90
N ASN A 568 -16.66 17.16 27.09
CA ASN A 568 -15.45 17.29 26.27
C ASN A 568 -14.15 17.25 27.08
N TYR A 569 -14.15 17.73 28.33
CA TYR A 569 -12.98 17.66 29.20
C TYR A 569 -12.50 16.22 29.48
N SER A 570 -13.32 15.19 29.18
CA SER A 570 -12.90 13.78 29.18
C SER A 570 -11.71 13.52 28.26
N MET A 571 -11.50 14.33 27.23
CA MET A 571 -10.40 14.21 26.26
C MET A 571 -9.14 14.97 26.66
N LEU A 572 -9.12 15.62 27.84
CA LEU A 572 -7.95 16.33 28.34
C LEU A 572 -6.74 15.39 28.45
N SER A 573 -5.71 15.69 27.68
CA SER A 573 -4.37 15.13 27.81
C SER A 573 -3.43 16.16 28.46
N LEU A 574 -2.25 15.70 28.89
CA LEU A 574 -1.22 16.58 29.43
C LEU A 574 -0.92 17.78 28.52
N ASP A 575 -0.89 17.60 27.20
CA ASP A 575 -0.68 18.70 26.23
C ASP A 575 -1.74 19.80 26.35
N THR A 576 -3.01 19.41 26.37
CA THR A 576 -4.13 20.35 26.46
C THR A 576 -4.28 20.96 27.85
N GLN A 577 -4.04 20.19 28.91
CA GLN A 577 -4.03 20.69 30.28
C GLN A 577 -2.94 21.74 30.47
N ASN A 578 -1.72 21.45 29.99
CA ASN A 578 -0.60 22.38 29.99
C ASN A 578 -0.90 23.65 29.18
N SER A 579 -1.48 23.51 27.98
CA SER A 579 -1.84 24.65 27.13
C SER A 579 -2.84 25.60 27.82
N ILE A 580 -3.78 25.05 28.60
CA ILE A 580 -4.79 25.83 29.32
C ILE A 580 -4.22 26.43 30.60
N GLY A 581 -3.63 25.60 31.47
CA GLY A 581 -3.19 26.01 32.81
C GLY A 581 -2.07 27.04 32.79
N PHE A 582 -1.19 27.00 31.78
CA PHE A 582 -0.10 27.96 31.62
C PHE A 582 -0.40 29.09 30.64
N SER A 583 -1.64 29.18 30.16
CA SER A 583 -2.08 30.33 29.37
C SER A 583 -2.15 31.59 30.24
N ARG A 584 -1.81 32.74 29.66
CA ARG A 584 -2.06 34.06 30.28
C ARG A 584 -3.54 34.28 30.65
N HIS A 585 -4.45 33.54 30.00
CA HIS A 585 -5.89 33.62 30.20
C HIS A 585 -6.41 32.72 31.33
N TRP A 586 -5.56 31.88 31.93
CA TRP A 586 -5.98 30.95 33.00
C TRP A 586 -6.75 31.61 34.15
N PRO A 587 -6.31 32.74 34.75
CA PRO A 587 -7.07 33.36 35.86
C PRO A 587 -8.51 33.76 35.49
N MET A 588 -8.73 34.14 34.23
CA MET A 588 -10.06 34.43 33.72
C MET A 588 -10.88 33.16 33.56
N ILE A 589 -10.30 32.12 32.97
CA ILE A 589 -10.95 30.81 32.74
C ILE A 589 -11.31 30.17 34.09
N GLU A 590 -10.40 30.19 35.07
CA GLU A 590 -10.64 29.71 36.43
C GLU A 590 -11.83 30.43 37.08
N LYS A 591 -11.86 31.76 37.01
CA LYS A 591 -12.97 32.56 37.54
C LYS A 591 -14.29 32.19 36.86
N GLN A 592 -14.30 31.97 35.54
CA GLN A 592 -15.49 31.54 34.82
C GLN A 592 -15.98 30.16 35.29
N ILE A 593 -15.06 29.20 35.45
CA ILE A 593 -15.40 27.86 35.97
C ILE A 593 -16.02 27.98 37.37
N GLN A 594 -15.41 28.77 38.26
CA GLN A 594 -15.87 28.92 39.64
C GLN A 594 -17.22 29.65 39.75
N THR A 595 -17.44 30.68 38.93
CA THR A 595 -18.65 31.53 38.99
C THR A 595 -19.81 31.03 38.14
N SER A 596 -19.59 30.12 37.21
CA SER A 596 -20.66 29.59 36.34
C SER A 596 -21.73 28.83 37.13
N GLU A 597 -23.00 29.17 36.96
CA GLU A 597 -24.13 28.43 37.55
C GLU A 597 -24.45 27.14 36.78
N ASN A 598 -23.93 27.01 35.55
CA ASN A 598 -24.19 25.87 34.66
C ASN A 598 -23.24 24.67 34.89
N ILE A 599 -22.21 24.85 35.74
CA ILE A 599 -21.23 23.82 36.06
C ILE A 599 -21.50 23.31 37.49
N PRO A 600 -21.73 22.01 37.71
CA PRO A 600 -21.96 21.52 39.07
C PRO A 600 -20.68 21.59 39.92
N GLN A 601 -20.85 21.73 41.24
CA GLN A 601 -19.74 21.98 42.17
C GLN A 601 -18.62 20.92 42.14
N PRO A 602 -18.91 19.60 42.02
CA PRO A 602 -17.86 18.60 41.88
C PRO A 602 -16.97 18.85 40.66
N GLU A 603 -17.57 19.16 39.51
CA GLU A 603 -16.90 19.44 38.25
C GLU A 603 -16.10 20.74 38.30
N LYS A 604 -16.59 21.77 39.01
CA LYS A 604 -15.82 22.99 39.27
C LYS A 604 -14.51 22.70 40.00
N ASN A 605 -14.59 21.97 41.11
CA ASN A 605 -13.42 21.61 41.90
C ASN A 605 -12.45 20.76 41.07
N TYR A 606 -13.02 19.86 40.27
CA TYR A 606 -12.29 18.91 39.45
C TYR A 606 -11.51 19.60 38.30
N LEU A 607 -12.18 20.44 37.51
CA LEU A 607 -11.54 21.21 36.44
C LEU A 607 -10.50 22.19 36.98
N THR A 608 -10.79 22.84 38.11
CA THR A 608 -9.83 23.74 38.76
C THR A 608 -8.58 22.96 39.16
N ARG A 609 -8.73 21.76 39.77
CA ARG A 609 -7.58 20.90 40.10
C ARG A 609 -6.77 20.51 38.87
N LEU A 610 -7.43 20.02 37.83
CA LEU A 610 -6.79 19.50 36.61
C LEU A 610 -6.04 20.54 35.79
N LEU A 611 -6.50 21.79 35.84
CA LEU A 611 -6.02 22.86 34.97
C LEU A 611 -5.24 23.92 35.73
N ASP A 612 -5.19 23.86 37.07
CA ASP A 612 -4.35 24.78 37.86
C ASP A 612 -2.87 24.53 37.54
N PRO A 613 -2.13 25.55 37.07
CA PRO A 613 -0.72 25.46 36.76
C PRO A 613 0.14 24.90 37.91
N LYS A 614 -0.30 25.01 39.17
CA LYS A 614 0.38 24.43 40.35
C LYS A 614 0.29 22.91 40.45
N ASN A 615 -0.71 22.31 39.81
CA ASN A 615 -1.08 20.89 39.95
C ASN A 615 -0.85 20.09 38.66
N VAL A 616 -1.07 20.69 37.48
CA VAL A 616 -1.09 19.99 36.17
C VAL A 616 0.13 19.06 36.00
N THR A 617 1.34 19.57 36.28
CA THR A 617 2.61 18.87 36.01
C THR A 617 3.08 18.00 37.17
N LYS A 618 2.47 18.15 38.35
CA LYS A 618 2.70 17.28 39.52
C LYS A 618 1.79 16.06 39.50
N GLU A 619 0.54 16.25 39.12
CA GLU A 619 -0.47 15.19 39.11
C GLU A 619 -0.40 14.40 37.80
N ASN A 620 -0.29 15.05 36.63
CA ASN A 620 -0.29 14.36 35.34
C ASN A 620 1.10 14.34 34.71
N GLN A 621 1.73 13.16 34.71
CA GLN A 621 3.00 12.91 34.04
C GLN A 621 2.83 12.02 32.80
N ILE A 622 1.62 11.88 32.25
CA ILE A 622 1.38 10.95 31.15
C ILE A 622 1.04 11.74 29.88
N MET A 623 1.90 11.64 28.88
CA MET A 623 1.64 12.18 27.55
C MET A 623 0.97 11.09 26.71
N ILE A 624 -0.25 11.36 26.24
CA ILE A 624 -0.98 10.42 25.41
C ILE A 624 -0.62 10.70 23.96
N THR A 625 -0.15 9.66 23.32
CA THR A 625 0.20 9.60 21.91
C THR A 625 -0.49 8.38 21.32
N TRP A 626 -0.50 8.26 20.02
CA TRP A 626 -0.88 7.04 19.34
C TRP A 626 -0.02 6.92 18.09
N GLU A 627 0.05 5.72 17.54
CA GLU A 627 0.58 5.58 16.19
C GLU A 627 -0.42 6.26 15.25
N LYS A 628 0.01 7.34 14.57
CA LYS A 628 -0.80 8.15 13.64
C LYS A 628 -1.23 7.29 12.44
N HIS A 629 -2.15 6.36 12.65
CA HIS A 629 -2.37 5.17 11.82
C HIS A 629 -1.26 4.12 12.01
N SER A 630 -1.59 2.88 11.69
CA SER A 630 -0.72 1.70 11.66
C SER A 630 0.45 1.87 10.66
N LYS A 631 1.32 2.87 10.86
CA LYS A 631 2.52 3.26 10.09
C LYS A 631 2.41 3.39 8.57
N LYS A 632 1.27 3.10 7.96
CA LYS A 632 1.16 3.09 6.52
C LYS A 632 -0.21 3.64 6.13
N SER A 633 -0.21 4.81 5.46
CA SER A 633 -1.35 5.22 4.65
C SER A 633 -1.72 4.08 3.68
N LEU A 634 -2.92 4.09 3.07
CA LEU A 634 -3.23 3.04 2.09
C LEU A 634 -2.18 3.02 0.95
N VAL A 635 -1.65 4.20 0.62
CA VAL A 635 -0.54 4.35 -0.31
C VAL A 635 0.69 3.62 0.21
N ASP A 636 1.06 3.77 1.48
CA ASP A 636 2.23 3.12 2.05
C ASP A 636 2.08 1.59 2.19
N ILE A 637 0.88 1.08 2.51
CA ILE A 637 0.62 -0.36 2.62
C ILE A 637 0.77 -1.02 1.25
N GLU A 638 0.13 -0.42 0.24
CA GLU A 638 0.20 -0.93 -1.13
C GLU A 638 1.61 -0.74 -1.71
N LEU A 639 2.28 0.38 -1.45
CA LEU A 639 3.67 0.61 -1.85
C LEU A 639 4.63 -0.42 -1.23
N ASP A 640 4.45 -0.77 0.04
CA ASP A 640 5.27 -1.79 0.70
C ASP A 640 5.04 -3.19 0.11
N LYS A 641 3.78 -3.51 -0.18
CA LYS A 641 3.40 -4.76 -0.83
C LYS A 641 3.98 -4.85 -2.24
N ILE A 642 3.96 -3.75 -2.99
CA ILE A 642 4.58 -3.63 -4.33
C ILE A 642 6.10 -3.77 -4.23
N ALA A 643 6.75 -3.06 -3.30
CA ALA A 643 8.20 -3.14 -3.09
C ALA A 643 8.65 -4.57 -2.77
N LYS A 644 7.96 -5.22 -1.84
CA LYS A 644 8.23 -6.62 -1.48
C LYS A 644 7.95 -7.58 -2.65
N GLY A 645 6.83 -7.39 -3.36
CA GLY A 645 6.52 -8.17 -4.55
C GLY A 645 7.57 -8.04 -5.67
N LEU A 646 8.17 -6.85 -5.84
CA LEU A 646 9.29 -6.62 -6.77
C LEU A 646 10.54 -7.40 -6.34
N GLU A 647 10.91 -7.38 -5.06
CA GLU A 647 12.03 -8.14 -4.50
C GLU A 647 11.83 -9.65 -4.61
N ASP A 648 10.64 -10.13 -4.27
CA ASP A 648 10.26 -11.54 -4.36
C ASP A 648 10.24 -12.01 -5.81
N THR A 649 9.75 -11.17 -6.74
CA THR A 649 9.80 -11.47 -8.18
C THR A 649 11.23 -11.63 -8.67
N VAL A 650 12.15 -10.74 -8.29
CA VAL A 650 13.58 -10.85 -8.66
C VAL A 650 14.22 -12.07 -8.00
N THR A 651 13.90 -12.33 -6.73
CA THR A 651 14.39 -13.48 -5.98
C THR A 651 13.92 -14.79 -6.60
N ASN A 652 12.64 -14.93 -6.93
CA ASN A 652 12.07 -16.13 -7.56
C ASN A 652 12.56 -16.32 -9.00
N TYR A 653 12.71 -15.22 -9.74
CA TYR A 653 13.26 -15.26 -11.10
C TYR A 653 14.73 -15.72 -11.13
N THR A 654 15.51 -15.34 -10.11
CA THR A 654 16.92 -15.76 -9.95
C THR A 654 17.09 -17.13 -9.27
N LYS A 655 16.16 -17.53 -8.39
CA LYS A 655 16.14 -18.81 -7.65
C LYS A 655 15.45 -19.98 -8.36
N ARG A 656 15.02 -19.89 -9.63
CA ARG A 656 14.63 -21.06 -10.48
C ARG A 656 15.80 -22.06 -10.74
N GLN A 657 16.71 -22.19 -9.79
CA GLN A 657 17.89 -23.06 -9.69
C GLN A 657 17.55 -24.52 -9.31
N GLY A 658 16.34 -24.82 -8.80
CA GLY A 658 16.04 -26.13 -8.19
C GLY A 658 15.34 -27.18 -9.07
N GLU A 659 14.62 -26.81 -10.12
CA GLU A 659 13.74 -27.75 -10.84
C GLU A 659 14.21 -28.01 -12.28
N GLY A 660 14.97 -29.10 -12.46
CA GLY A 660 15.04 -29.89 -13.70
C GLY A 660 15.64 -29.28 -14.99
N ARG A 661 15.95 -27.98 -15.08
CA ARG A 661 16.52 -27.35 -16.30
C ARG A 661 17.73 -26.41 -16.05
N GLY A 662 18.43 -26.57 -14.94
CA GLY A 662 19.41 -25.59 -14.40
C GLY A 662 20.65 -25.26 -15.25
N HIS A 663 21.20 -26.19 -16.05
CA HIS A 663 22.51 -25.94 -16.68
C HIS A 663 22.50 -25.04 -17.94
N ARG A 664 21.43 -25.05 -18.74
CA ARG A 664 21.32 -24.23 -19.98
C ARG A 664 20.89 -22.79 -19.70
N PHE A 665 20.07 -22.58 -18.68
CA PHE A 665 19.59 -21.27 -18.25
C PHE A 665 20.72 -20.44 -17.58
N LEU A 666 21.59 -21.09 -16.79
CA LEU A 666 22.73 -20.43 -16.13
C LEU A 666 23.72 -19.82 -17.13
N LYS A 667 23.94 -20.49 -18.27
CA LYS A 667 24.84 -20.03 -19.34
C LYS A 667 24.23 -18.86 -20.12
N TRP A 668 22.91 -18.86 -20.32
CA TRP A 668 22.16 -17.80 -20.99
C TRP A 668 22.00 -16.55 -20.10
N PHE A 669 21.69 -16.71 -18.80
CA PHE A 669 21.53 -15.59 -17.85
C PHE A 669 22.87 -14.89 -17.53
N LYS A 670 23.97 -15.64 -17.39
CA LYS A 670 25.33 -15.04 -17.24
C LYS A 670 25.79 -14.28 -18.49
N GLN A 671 25.16 -14.48 -19.65
CA GLN A 671 25.51 -13.86 -20.93
C GLN A 671 24.54 -12.75 -21.39
N ASN A 672 23.36 -12.62 -20.78
CA ASN A 672 22.33 -11.65 -21.19
C ASN A 672 22.28 -10.44 -20.25
N THR A 673 23.08 -9.43 -20.57
CA THR A 673 23.23 -8.17 -19.81
C THR A 673 21.93 -7.41 -19.65
N SER A 674 21.04 -7.44 -20.65
CA SER A 674 19.75 -6.74 -20.61
C SER A 674 18.81 -7.28 -19.53
N ARG A 675 18.76 -8.60 -19.33
CA ARG A 675 17.90 -9.24 -18.31
C ARG A 675 18.40 -8.98 -16.90
N LYS A 676 19.72 -8.90 -16.71
CA LYS A 676 20.33 -8.51 -15.44
C LYS A 676 20.00 -7.05 -15.11
N GLN A 677 20.13 -6.16 -16.09
CA GLN A 677 19.79 -4.74 -15.92
C GLN A 677 18.32 -4.53 -15.53
N GLN A 678 17.40 -5.26 -16.16
CA GLN A 678 15.97 -5.19 -15.82
C GLN A 678 15.69 -5.64 -14.38
N CYS A 679 16.31 -6.73 -13.90
CA CYS A 679 16.17 -7.15 -12.50
C CYS A 679 16.77 -6.14 -11.52
N GLU A 680 17.91 -5.53 -11.86
CA GLU A 680 18.50 -4.46 -11.06
C GLU A 680 17.59 -3.23 -11.01
N ASP A 681 16.92 -2.89 -12.11
CA ASP A 681 15.99 -1.76 -12.15
C ASP A 681 14.73 -2.01 -11.31
N LEU A 682 14.23 -3.26 -11.23
CA LEU A 682 13.14 -3.63 -10.31
C LEU A 682 13.57 -3.49 -8.84
N LEU A 683 14.80 -3.91 -8.50
CA LEU A 683 15.36 -3.73 -7.16
C LEU A 683 15.60 -2.24 -6.84
N LYS A 684 15.96 -1.41 -7.82
CA LYS A 684 16.05 0.04 -7.64
C LYS A 684 14.69 0.66 -7.36
N ILE A 685 13.63 0.21 -8.04
CA ILE A 685 12.26 0.65 -7.74
C ILE A 685 11.88 0.24 -6.31
N SER A 686 12.09 -1.03 -5.93
CA SER A 686 11.82 -1.48 -4.55
C SER A 686 12.60 -0.64 -3.54
N SER A 687 13.90 -0.43 -3.76
CA SER A 687 14.74 0.36 -2.86
C SER A 687 14.30 1.83 -2.78
N ALA A 688 13.87 2.42 -3.90
CA ALA A 688 13.35 3.78 -3.93
C ALA A 688 12.02 3.90 -3.18
N ILE A 689 11.13 2.91 -3.32
CA ILE A 689 9.87 2.83 -2.59
C ILE A 689 10.14 2.60 -1.09
N ASN A 690 11.00 1.65 -0.72
CA ASN A 690 11.37 1.41 0.68
C ASN A 690 12.05 2.62 1.32
N LYS A 691 12.84 3.38 0.56
CA LYS A 691 13.41 4.64 1.02
C LYS A 691 12.33 5.70 1.24
N LEU A 692 11.38 5.82 0.31
CA LEU A 692 10.22 6.69 0.46
C LEU A 692 9.43 6.31 1.73
N LEU A 693 9.11 5.04 1.93
CA LEU A 693 8.43 4.53 3.13
C LEU A 693 9.21 4.72 4.45
N SER A 694 10.48 5.13 4.39
CA SER A 694 11.33 5.37 5.56
C SER A 694 11.40 6.84 5.97
N ASP A 695 10.97 7.78 5.13
CA ASP A 695 10.96 9.23 5.44
C ASP A 695 9.72 9.62 6.26
N LYS A 696 9.92 10.42 7.31
CA LYS A 696 8.88 10.74 8.31
C LYS A 696 7.96 11.92 7.92
N GLU A 697 8.31 12.67 6.89
CA GLU A 697 7.54 13.83 6.39
C GLU A 697 7.55 13.76 4.86
N LEU A 698 6.45 13.31 4.25
CA LEU A 698 6.32 13.20 2.78
C LEU A 698 5.15 14.05 2.31
N SER A 699 5.41 14.88 1.30
CA SER A 699 4.34 15.59 0.59
C SER A 699 3.66 14.69 -0.45
N LYS A 700 2.40 14.97 -0.76
CA LYS A 700 1.64 14.29 -1.82
C LYS A 700 2.36 14.38 -3.17
N GLU A 701 2.96 15.53 -3.48
CA GLU A 701 3.70 15.74 -4.72
C GLU A 701 4.95 14.85 -4.84
N GLU A 702 5.69 14.63 -3.75
CA GLU A 702 6.88 13.78 -3.73
C GLU A 702 6.56 12.29 -3.91
N VAL A 703 5.49 11.83 -3.28
CA VAL A 703 4.99 10.45 -3.44
C VAL A 703 4.55 10.21 -4.89
N LEU A 704 3.77 11.13 -5.47
CA LEU A 704 3.32 11.04 -6.86
C LEU A 704 4.49 11.07 -7.85
N ASP A 705 5.48 11.96 -7.67
CA ASP A 705 6.67 12.01 -8.53
C ASP A 705 7.44 10.67 -8.54
N LYS A 706 7.60 10.04 -7.37
CA LYS A 706 8.30 8.75 -7.25
C LYS A 706 7.50 7.58 -7.83
N ILE A 707 6.18 7.59 -7.66
CA ILE A 707 5.29 6.61 -8.29
C ILE A 707 5.34 6.74 -9.81
N LEU A 708 5.22 7.96 -10.35
CA LEU A 708 5.30 8.22 -11.79
C LEU A 708 6.66 7.84 -12.38
N LYS A 709 7.77 8.08 -11.67
CA LYS A 709 9.12 7.62 -12.09
C LYS A 709 9.24 6.10 -12.09
N SER A 710 8.63 5.43 -11.11
CA SER A 710 8.57 3.96 -11.04
C SER A 710 7.76 3.38 -12.20
N ILE A 711 6.57 3.95 -12.49
CA ILE A 711 5.72 3.60 -13.63
C ILE A 711 6.49 3.73 -14.94
N LYS A 712 7.14 4.89 -15.19
CA LYS A 712 7.97 5.10 -16.40
C LYS A 712 9.09 4.07 -16.55
N THR A 713 9.69 3.65 -15.44
CA THR A 713 10.75 2.64 -15.44
C THR A 713 10.18 1.25 -15.77
N LEU A 714 9.02 0.89 -15.21
CA LEU A 714 8.31 -0.34 -15.54
C LEU A 714 7.83 -0.36 -17.00
N ASP A 715 7.37 0.76 -17.53
CA ASP A 715 7.01 0.91 -18.95
C ASP A 715 8.21 0.71 -19.88
N ARG A 716 9.36 1.28 -19.53
CA ARG A 716 10.60 1.04 -20.27
C ARG A 716 10.96 -0.45 -20.27
N ILE A 717 10.94 -1.10 -19.11
CA ILE A 717 11.22 -2.55 -19.00
C ILE A 717 10.21 -3.34 -19.84
N ASP A 718 8.92 -3.04 -19.76
CA ASP A 718 7.89 -3.69 -20.58
C ASP A 718 8.12 -3.52 -22.08
N LYS A 719 8.52 -2.31 -22.52
CA LYS A 719 8.84 -1.99 -23.92
C LYS A 719 10.11 -2.71 -24.40
N GLU A 720 11.15 -2.75 -23.58
CA GLU A 720 12.38 -3.50 -23.87
C GLU A 720 12.11 -4.99 -24.02
N ILE A 721 11.30 -5.56 -23.12
CA ILE A 721 10.91 -6.98 -23.20
C ILE A 721 10.01 -7.25 -24.41
N SER A 722 9.12 -6.32 -24.75
CA SER A 722 8.28 -6.39 -25.96
C SER A 722 9.12 -6.31 -27.25
N GLY A 723 10.24 -5.60 -27.21
CA GLY A 723 11.21 -5.52 -28.32
C GLY A 723 12.08 -6.77 -28.49
N GLU A 724 12.13 -7.65 -27.49
CA GLU A 724 12.79 -8.96 -27.62
C GLU A 724 11.88 -9.95 -28.38
N ARG A 725 12.39 -10.58 -29.45
CA ARG A 725 11.69 -11.67 -30.16
C ARG A 725 11.50 -12.89 -29.25
N ASN A 726 10.43 -12.90 -28.46
CA ASN A 726 10.12 -13.95 -27.50
C ASN A 726 8.86 -14.73 -27.90
N TRP A 727 8.98 -16.06 -27.97
CA TRP A 727 7.91 -17.02 -28.34
C TRP A 727 6.85 -17.20 -27.23
N MET A 728 7.10 -16.72 -25.99
CA MET A 728 6.09 -16.66 -24.93
C MET A 728 6.24 -15.33 -24.18
N LYS A 729 5.11 -14.80 -23.66
CA LYS A 729 5.14 -13.63 -22.77
C LYS A 729 6.06 -13.95 -21.60
N SER A 730 7.08 -13.12 -21.40
CA SER A 730 8.04 -13.33 -20.30
C SER A 730 7.29 -13.23 -18.97
N GLY A 731 7.45 -14.22 -18.08
CA GLY A 731 6.87 -14.17 -16.74
C GLY A 731 7.24 -12.89 -15.97
N LEU A 732 8.43 -12.34 -16.26
CA LEU A 732 8.87 -11.06 -15.73
C LEU A 732 8.05 -9.89 -16.28
N GLN A 733 7.75 -9.88 -17.58
CA GLN A 733 6.95 -8.84 -18.21
C GLN A 733 5.53 -8.77 -17.64
N MET A 734 4.94 -9.92 -17.33
CA MET A 734 3.61 -9.99 -16.72
C MET A 734 3.61 -9.42 -15.31
N LYS A 735 4.62 -9.76 -14.48
CA LYS A 735 4.77 -9.18 -13.14
C LYS A 735 5.04 -7.67 -13.20
N VAL A 736 5.88 -7.21 -14.14
CA VAL A 736 6.12 -5.77 -14.38
C VAL A 736 4.84 -5.01 -14.69
N ARG A 737 3.96 -5.58 -15.54
CA ARG A 737 2.66 -4.97 -15.85
C ARG A 737 1.71 -4.95 -14.65
N SER A 738 1.69 -6.00 -13.82
CA SER A 738 0.91 -6.03 -12.58
C SER A 738 1.31 -4.90 -11.64
N PHE A 739 2.61 -4.78 -11.34
CA PHE A 739 3.12 -3.72 -10.47
C PHE A 739 2.85 -2.32 -11.04
N ARG A 740 2.90 -2.16 -12.37
CA ARG A 740 2.55 -0.89 -13.02
C ARG A 740 1.09 -0.52 -12.78
N THR A 741 0.16 -1.46 -13.02
CA THR A 741 -1.27 -1.23 -12.79
C THR A 741 -1.54 -0.92 -11.32
N GLU A 742 -0.92 -1.66 -10.40
CA GLU A 742 -1.01 -1.40 -8.96
C GLU A 742 -0.54 0.02 -8.59
N LEU A 743 0.56 0.49 -9.18
CA LEU A 743 1.05 1.87 -8.99
C LEU A 743 0.15 2.93 -9.66
N GLN A 744 -0.47 2.64 -10.80
CA GLN A 744 -1.40 3.57 -11.48
C GLN A 744 -2.68 3.79 -10.68
N VAL A 745 -3.24 2.72 -10.09
CA VAL A 745 -4.42 2.81 -9.21
C VAL A 745 -4.15 3.71 -7.99
N LEU A 746 -2.91 3.75 -7.50
CA LEU A 746 -2.50 4.66 -6.42
C LEU A 746 -2.47 6.14 -6.86
N CYS A 747 -2.27 6.43 -8.15
CA CYS A 747 -2.30 7.81 -8.67
C CYS A 747 -3.72 8.37 -8.79
N ASP A 748 -4.72 7.53 -9.08
CA ASP A 748 -6.10 7.96 -9.42
C ASP A 748 -7.05 8.05 -8.22
N SER A 749 -6.59 7.67 -7.03
CA SER A 749 -7.44 7.55 -5.86
C SER A 749 -7.42 8.81 -4.98
N ASN A 750 -8.61 9.31 -4.61
CA ASN A 750 -8.81 10.35 -3.59
C ASN A 750 -8.50 9.78 -2.18
N LEU A 751 -7.33 9.19 -1.97
CA LEU A 751 -6.96 8.60 -0.69
C LEU A 751 -6.71 9.68 0.36
N ASN A 752 -7.31 9.46 1.55
CA ASN A 752 -7.46 10.41 2.65
C ASN A 752 -6.14 11.00 3.17
N PHE A 753 -5.96 12.30 2.94
CA PHE A 753 -5.05 13.19 3.67
C PHE A 753 -5.82 14.04 4.72
N GLU A 754 -7.00 13.59 5.18
CA GLU A 754 -7.84 14.36 6.11
C GLU A 754 -7.21 14.53 7.52
N SER A 755 -6.48 13.52 8.02
CA SER A 755 -5.76 13.66 9.29
C SER A 755 -4.54 14.60 9.14
N ASP A 756 -3.91 14.62 7.96
CA ASP A 756 -2.87 15.61 7.62
C ASP A 756 -3.44 17.02 7.58
N LYS A 757 -4.71 17.21 7.20
CA LYS A 757 -5.35 18.54 7.24
C LYS A 757 -5.45 19.08 8.68
N ILE A 758 -5.90 18.27 9.63
CA ILE A 758 -6.01 18.67 11.04
C ILE A 758 -4.61 18.93 11.62
N GLN A 759 -3.64 18.08 11.31
CA GLN A 759 -2.25 18.25 11.77
C GLN A 759 -1.54 19.44 11.13
N ASN A 760 -1.79 19.72 9.85
CA ASN A 760 -1.32 20.91 9.17
C ASN A 760 -1.95 22.15 9.78
N GLU A 761 -3.23 22.11 10.17
CA GLU A 761 -3.87 23.21 10.90
C GLU A 761 -3.26 23.40 12.30
N ILE A 762 -3.02 22.34 13.06
CA ILE A 762 -2.32 22.40 14.36
C ILE A 762 -0.91 22.98 14.17
N SER A 763 -0.15 22.46 13.20
CA SER A 763 1.21 22.90 12.89
C SER A 763 1.23 24.34 12.42
N ASN A 764 0.24 24.79 11.62
CA ASN A 764 0.14 26.18 11.18
C ASN A 764 -0.12 27.13 12.36
N VAL A 765 -0.98 26.73 13.31
CA VAL A 765 -1.20 27.51 14.54
C VAL A 765 0.08 27.58 15.37
N MET A 766 0.77 26.44 15.57
CA MET A 766 2.02 26.39 16.34
C MET A 766 3.17 27.14 15.66
N ASN A 767 3.35 26.95 14.35
CA ASN A 767 4.39 27.61 13.55
C ASN A 767 4.19 29.13 13.51
N LYS A 768 2.94 29.61 13.49
CA LYS A 768 2.66 31.04 13.62
C LYS A 768 3.12 31.61 14.97
N GLN A 769 2.98 30.85 16.05
CA GLN A 769 3.46 31.22 17.37
C GLN A 769 5.01 31.19 17.44
N LEU A 770 5.62 30.11 16.95
CA LEU A 770 7.07 29.89 16.93
C LEU A 770 7.81 30.87 16.02
N ALA A 771 7.18 31.34 14.94
CA ALA A 771 7.74 32.33 14.02
C ALA A 771 8.12 33.66 14.70
N GLN A 772 7.59 33.91 15.90
CA GLN A 772 7.97 35.08 16.69
C GLN A 772 9.38 34.99 17.29
N ILE A 773 10.02 33.81 17.33
CA ILE A 773 11.41 33.63 17.75
C ILE A 773 12.31 33.83 16.55
N ASP A 774 13.05 34.95 16.49
CA ASP A 774 13.88 35.31 15.33
C ASP A 774 15.02 34.31 15.06
N ASN A 775 15.58 33.69 16.10
CA ASN A 775 16.68 32.73 15.97
C ASN A 775 16.16 31.33 15.60
N GLU A 776 16.49 30.87 14.40
CA GLU A 776 16.05 29.59 13.84
C GLU A 776 16.49 28.37 14.67
N ALA A 777 17.72 28.37 15.21
CA ALA A 777 18.21 27.27 16.04
C ALA A 777 17.48 27.19 17.38
N ILE A 778 17.12 28.33 17.98
CA ILE A 778 16.27 28.38 19.19
C ILE A 778 14.84 27.97 18.84
N ARG A 779 14.34 28.38 17.68
CA ARG A 779 13.00 28.01 17.21
C ARG A 779 12.84 26.50 17.05
N GLU A 780 13.81 25.82 16.46
CA GLU A 780 13.80 24.35 16.35
C GLU A 780 13.90 23.66 17.71
N ILE A 781 14.71 24.19 18.65
CA ILE A 781 14.73 23.68 20.02
C ILE A 781 13.34 23.80 20.66
N VAL A 782 12.71 24.97 20.57
CA VAL A 782 11.41 25.23 21.21
C VAL A 782 10.29 24.45 20.54
N LYS A 783 10.34 24.23 19.23
CA LYS A 783 9.40 23.39 18.47
C LYS A 783 9.34 21.97 19.02
N ASP A 784 10.47 21.42 19.43
CA ASP A 784 10.60 20.08 20.01
C ASP A 784 10.26 20.02 21.51
N LEU A 785 10.02 21.17 22.17
CA LEU A 785 9.60 21.22 23.57
C LEU A 785 8.10 21.01 23.75
N PRO A 786 7.64 20.62 24.96
CA PRO A 786 6.22 20.46 25.26
C PRO A 786 5.41 21.74 24.93
N VAL A 787 4.16 21.57 24.50
CA VAL A 787 3.31 22.63 23.94
C VAL A 787 3.17 23.89 24.82
N TYR A 788 3.33 23.80 26.15
CA TYR A 788 3.32 25.00 27.01
C TYR A 788 4.50 25.95 26.76
N CYS A 789 5.60 25.44 26.19
CA CYS A 789 6.73 26.24 25.75
C CYS A 789 6.40 27.08 24.51
N HIS A 790 5.24 26.85 23.90
CA HIS A 790 4.74 27.62 22.74
C HIS A 790 3.78 28.72 23.16
N THR A 791 3.51 28.91 24.46
CA THR A 791 2.70 30.04 24.95
C THR A 791 3.42 31.38 24.76
N ASP A 792 2.69 32.48 24.64
CA ASP A 792 3.29 33.82 24.46
C ASP A 792 4.34 34.16 25.54
N SER A 793 4.10 33.77 26.80
CA SER A 793 5.03 34.00 27.91
C SER A 793 6.32 33.21 27.73
N ALA A 794 6.21 31.93 27.34
CA ALA A 794 7.36 31.09 27.06
C ALA A 794 8.13 31.55 25.83
N ILE A 795 7.43 31.83 24.73
CA ILE A 795 8.01 32.36 23.49
C ILE A 795 8.75 33.66 23.76
N ASN A 796 8.19 34.59 24.54
CA ASN A 796 8.87 35.83 24.93
C ASN A 796 10.09 35.57 25.82
N PHE A 797 10.05 34.59 26.72
CA PHE A 797 11.22 34.18 27.49
C PHE A 797 12.33 33.61 26.58
N PHE A 798 12.00 32.67 25.68
CA PHE A 798 12.96 32.06 24.75
C PHE A 798 13.61 33.08 23.79
N LYS A 799 12.90 34.15 23.40
CA LYS A 799 13.49 35.28 22.64
C LYS A 799 14.65 35.96 23.38
N THR A 800 14.68 35.91 24.70
CA THR A 800 15.74 36.53 25.51
C THR A 800 16.96 35.64 25.73
N LEU A 801 16.91 34.38 25.27
CA LEU A 801 17.97 33.40 25.47
C LEU A 801 18.95 33.41 24.30
N SER A 802 20.23 33.18 24.60
CA SER A 802 21.18 32.68 23.62
C SER A 802 20.93 31.20 23.34
N LEU A 803 21.49 30.68 22.25
CA LEU A 803 21.35 29.27 21.88
C LEU A 803 21.78 28.32 23.02
N GLN A 804 22.90 28.60 23.69
CA GLN A 804 23.40 27.79 24.79
C GLN A 804 22.50 27.84 26.03
N GLU A 805 21.92 29.01 26.32
CA GLU A 805 20.94 29.15 27.40
C GLU A 805 19.64 28.40 27.06
N ALA A 806 19.15 28.51 25.83
CA ALA A 806 17.97 27.81 25.35
C ALA A 806 18.13 26.29 25.43
N VAL A 807 19.30 25.76 25.07
CA VAL A 807 19.63 24.34 25.21
C VAL A 807 19.61 23.90 26.68
N LYS A 808 20.21 24.69 27.60
CA LYS A 808 20.19 24.38 29.04
C LYS A 808 18.77 24.42 29.62
N VAL A 809 17.99 25.41 29.22
CA VAL A 809 16.59 25.56 29.62
C VAL A 809 15.74 24.42 29.06
N ALA A 810 15.97 23.99 27.81
CA ALA A 810 15.31 22.82 27.22
C ALA A 810 15.62 21.53 27.98
N SER A 811 16.88 21.27 28.32
CA SER A 811 17.27 20.12 29.14
C SER A 811 16.68 20.20 30.55
N TYR A 812 16.58 21.40 31.13
CA TYR A 812 15.89 21.59 32.39
C TYR A 812 14.39 21.27 32.26
N ILE A 813 13.72 21.78 31.23
CA ILE A 813 12.31 21.55 30.91
C ILE A 813 11.98 20.06 30.72
N ASN A 814 12.91 19.32 30.09
CA ASN A 814 12.78 17.88 29.89
C ASN A 814 12.88 17.07 31.19
N LEU A 815 13.48 17.63 32.24
CA LEU A 815 13.65 16.99 33.55
C LEU A 815 12.69 17.54 34.60
N HIS A 816 12.26 18.80 34.44
CA HIS A 816 11.50 19.54 35.42
C HIS A 816 10.65 20.61 34.74
N TYR A 817 9.39 20.70 35.14
CA TYR A 817 8.47 21.71 34.63
C TYR A 817 8.94 23.16 34.93
N LEU A 818 8.84 24.07 33.96
CA LEU A 818 9.22 25.48 34.12
C LEU A 818 8.04 26.43 33.89
N ASP A 819 7.72 27.24 34.90
CA ASP A 819 6.68 28.26 34.82
C ASP A 819 7.22 29.57 34.22
N PHE A 820 6.71 29.95 33.06
CA PHE A 820 7.10 31.16 32.33
C PHE A 820 6.32 32.42 32.73
N ASN A 821 5.69 32.44 33.91
CA ASN A 821 5.01 33.63 34.42
C ASN A 821 5.96 34.85 34.59
N SER A 822 5.39 36.03 34.85
CA SER A 822 6.15 37.29 34.98
C SER A 822 7.11 37.36 36.17
N SER A 823 7.15 36.34 37.04
CA SER A 823 8.08 36.25 38.18
C SER A 823 9.31 35.37 37.89
N LEU A 824 9.35 34.71 36.72
CA LEU A 824 10.49 33.90 36.32
C LEU A 824 11.73 34.79 36.09
N ASN A 825 12.72 34.67 36.96
CA ASN A 825 13.98 35.38 36.87
C ASN A 825 14.99 34.55 36.08
N LYS A 826 15.34 35.00 34.86
CA LYS A 826 16.30 34.36 33.97
C LYS A 826 17.63 34.05 34.66
N ASP A 827 18.17 35.02 35.40
CA ASP A 827 19.50 34.89 36.02
C ASP A 827 19.50 33.84 37.12
N ASN A 828 18.47 33.81 37.99
CA ASN A 828 18.33 32.78 39.01
C ASN A 828 18.15 31.38 38.39
N LEU A 829 17.33 31.27 37.34
CA LEU A 829 17.12 30.00 36.65
C LEU A 829 18.44 29.44 36.11
N LEU A 830 19.19 30.27 35.38
CA LEU A 830 20.43 29.85 34.72
C LEU A 830 21.60 29.62 35.68
N THR A 831 21.70 30.41 36.76
CA THR A 831 22.86 30.37 37.68
C THR A 831 22.65 29.49 38.90
N LYS A 832 21.41 29.16 39.25
CA LYS A 832 21.09 28.45 40.49
C LYS A 832 20.18 27.24 40.25
N ASP A 833 19.01 27.43 39.66
CA ASP A 833 18.01 26.36 39.61
C ASP A 833 18.41 25.23 38.65
N ILE A 834 18.90 25.57 37.45
CA ILE A 834 19.42 24.58 36.50
C ILE A 834 20.65 23.85 37.06
N PRO A 835 21.71 24.54 37.55
CA PRO A 835 22.87 23.86 38.12
C PRO A 835 22.54 22.95 39.32
N ASN A 836 21.59 23.35 40.18
CA ASN A 836 21.18 22.53 41.32
C ASN A 836 20.50 21.23 40.88
N LEU A 837 19.58 21.30 39.91
CA LEU A 837 18.89 20.11 39.40
C LEU A 837 19.87 19.18 38.68
N PHE A 838 20.76 19.72 37.84
CA PHE A 838 21.78 18.92 37.15
C PHE A 838 22.70 18.23 38.15
N LYS A 839 23.14 18.95 39.19
CA LYS A 839 23.92 18.39 40.28
C LYS A 839 23.20 17.23 40.96
N GLU A 840 21.92 17.39 41.27
CA GLU A 840 21.13 16.34 41.92
C GLU A 840 21.05 15.08 41.06
N GLU A 841 20.66 15.20 39.80
CA GLU A 841 20.48 14.07 38.88
C GLU A 841 21.81 13.38 38.54
N ASN A 842 22.85 14.16 38.22
CA ASN A 842 24.15 13.62 37.86
C ASN A 842 24.84 12.96 39.06
N LYS A 843 24.70 13.54 40.26
CA LYS A 843 25.31 12.98 41.47
C LYS A 843 24.72 11.63 41.84
N LYS A 844 23.41 11.42 41.65
CA LYS A 844 22.77 10.10 41.83
C LYS A 844 23.47 9.02 40.99
N LEU A 845 23.73 9.29 39.71
CA LEU A 845 24.42 8.33 38.84
C LEU A 845 25.89 8.17 39.21
N LEU A 846 26.59 9.27 39.50
CA LEU A 846 28.01 9.24 39.84
C LEU A 846 28.28 8.45 41.14
N ASP A 847 27.45 8.65 42.16
CA ASP A 847 27.54 7.93 43.44
C ASP A 847 27.31 6.43 43.25
N GLN A 848 26.33 6.03 42.42
CA GLN A 848 26.09 4.62 42.07
C GLN A 848 27.28 3.97 41.35
N LEU A 849 27.98 4.72 40.49
CA LEU A 849 29.16 4.21 39.77
C LEU A 849 30.37 4.05 40.69
N LYS A 850 30.49 4.93 41.70
CA LYS A 850 31.49 4.80 42.77
C LYS A 850 31.22 3.59 43.65
N GLU A 851 29.99 3.42 44.12
CA GLU A 851 29.59 2.28 44.97
C GLU A 851 29.83 0.92 44.29
N LYS A 852 29.74 0.88 42.95
CA LYS A 852 29.99 -0.31 42.14
C LYS A 852 31.47 -0.47 41.72
N GLU A 853 32.37 0.38 42.22
CA GLU A 853 33.81 0.40 41.88
C GLU A 853 34.10 0.49 40.37
N ILE A 854 33.19 1.12 39.61
CA ILE A 854 33.31 1.23 38.14
C ILE A 854 34.27 2.37 37.74
N ILE A 855 34.46 3.35 38.62
CA ILE A 855 35.35 4.51 38.42
C ILE A 855 36.29 4.70 39.63
N PRO A 856 37.54 5.14 39.42
CA PRO A 856 38.48 5.38 40.51
C PRO A 856 38.12 6.63 41.33
N GLU A 857 38.58 6.69 42.60
CA GLU A 857 38.27 7.79 43.54
C GLU A 857 38.67 9.17 42.98
N GLU A 858 39.79 9.26 42.30
CA GLU A 858 40.29 10.49 41.68
C GLU A 858 39.35 10.99 40.56
N ALA A 859 38.89 10.09 39.68
CA ALA A 859 37.89 10.42 38.66
C ALA A 859 36.55 10.79 39.28
N TYR A 860 36.14 10.12 40.37
CA TYR A 860 34.93 10.47 41.11
C TYR A 860 35.02 11.91 41.65
N GLN A 861 36.12 12.31 42.28
CA GLN A 861 36.28 13.67 42.81
C GLN A 861 36.28 14.72 41.69
N ASN A 862 36.99 14.47 40.59
CA ASN A 862 37.09 15.40 39.46
C ASN A 862 35.78 15.55 38.69
N ILE A 863 35.04 14.45 38.47
CA ILE A 863 33.72 14.50 37.81
C ILE A 863 32.66 15.07 38.76
N SER A 864 32.78 14.84 40.08
CA SER A 864 31.91 15.43 41.12
C SER A 864 31.99 16.97 41.15
N ALA A 865 33.10 17.57 40.68
CA ALA A 865 33.24 19.02 40.54
C ALA A 865 32.53 19.60 39.28
N LEU A 866 31.97 18.74 38.42
CA LEU A 866 31.36 19.11 37.14
C LEU A 866 29.87 18.73 37.04
N VAL A 867 29.33 18.03 38.03
CA VAL A 867 27.94 17.53 38.03
C VAL A 867 26.89 18.63 37.89
N ASP A 868 27.19 19.87 38.31
CA ASP A 868 26.31 21.03 38.21
C ASP A 868 26.40 21.75 36.85
N LYS A 869 27.41 21.42 36.04
CA LYS A 869 27.72 22.07 34.75
C LYS A 869 27.37 21.22 33.55
N ILE A 870 27.24 19.91 33.72
CA ILE A 870 26.98 18.96 32.64
C ILE A 870 25.49 18.63 32.57
N ARG A 871 24.92 18.60 31.36
CA ARG A 871 23.52 18.21 31.15
C ARG A 871 23.32 16.71 31.44
N PRO A 872 22.26 16.30 32.16
CA PRO A 872 22.05 14.90 32.51
C PRO A 872 21.94 13.93 31.33
N GLU A 873 21.38 14.38 30.19
CA GLU A 873 21.33 13.59 28.95
C GLU A 873 22.72 13.21 28.38
N ILE A 874 23.78 13.95 28.75
CA ILE A 874 25.17 13.69 28.34
C ILE A 874 25.95 13.04 29.50
N PHE A 875 25.44 13.10 30.73
CA PHE A 875 26.06 12.50 31.90
C PHE A 875 25.69 11.02 32.02
N THR A 876 26.21 10.19 31.11
CA THR A 876 25.88 8.76 31.01
C THR A 876 27.02 7.87 31.48
N VAL A 877 26.73 6.59 31.80
CA VAL A 877 27.75 5.60 32.23
C VAL A 877 28.91 5.49 31.24
N ASN A 878 28.63 5.50 29.94
CA ASN A 878 29.65 5.38 28.90
C ASN A 878 30.54 6.63 28.85
N ASN A 879 29.94 7.82 28.97
CA ASN A 879 30.66 9.08 28.95
C ASN A 879 31.52 9.24 30.20
N ILE A 880 30.98 8.91 31.38
CA ILE A 880 31.71 8.95 32.65
C ILE A 880 32.91 8.00 32.63
N LYS A 881 32.76 6.79 32.06
CA LYS A 881 33.88 5.86 31.86
C LYS A 881 34.96 6.45 30.94
N ALA A 882 34.56 7.06 29.82
CA ALA A 882 35.51 7.70 28.91
C ALA A 882 36.24 8.90 29.57
N TRP A 883 35.55 9.68 30.40
CA TRP A 883 36.15 10.80 31.14
C TRP A 883 37.08 10.33 32.26
N SER A 884 36.83 9.15 32.83
CA SER A 884 37.66 8.56 33.88
C SER A 884 39.00 7.97 33.39
N THR A 885 39.16 7.76 32.08
CA THR A 885 40.37 7.15 31.50
C THR A 885 41.47 8.14 31.07
N ASP A 886 41.19 9.45 31.02
CA ASP A 886 42.17 10.49 30.66
C ASP A 886 41.95 11.76 31.52
N ILE A 887 42.26 11.63 32.81
CA ILE A 887 41.89 12.55 33.90
C ILE A 887 42.57 13.94 33.75
N GLU A 888 43.74 14.02 33.09
CA GLU A 888 44.52 15.25 32.93
C GLU A 888 43.86 16.30 32.02
N VAL A 889 42.88 15.90 31.19
CA VAL A 889 42.11 16.83 30.36
C VAL A 889 41.16 17.67 31.22
N LEU A 890 40.73 17.18 32.40
CA LEU A 890 39.77 17.89 33.26
C LEU A 890 40.41 18.90 34.21
N GLU A 891 41.70 18.78 34.53
CA GLU A 891 42.25 19.43 35.73
C GLU A 891 42.77 20.87 35.59
N ASN A 892 42.92 21.47 34.40
CA ASN A 892 43.59 22.78 34.34
C ASN A 892 43.11 23.81 33.29
N SER A 893 41.83 23.83 32.90
CA SER A 893 41.31 24.97 32.13
C SER A 893 40.07 25.59 32.75
N LYS A 894 40.05 26.92 32.85
CA LYS A 894 38.84 27.73 33.04
C LYS A 894 37.87 27.65 31.85
N HIS A 895 38.03 26.68 30.95
CA HIS A 895 37.36 26.61 29.64
C HIS A 895 36.59 25.28 29.52
N SER A 896 35.49 25.19 30.27
CA SER A 896 34.59 24.03 30.32
C SER A 896 34.03 23.63 28.94
N GLU A 897 33.94 24.56 27.99
CA GLU A 897 33.33 24.33 26.69
C GLU A 897 34.22 23.48 25.76
N LEU A 898 35.53 23.71 25.78
CA LEU A 898 36.50 22.94 24.99
C LEU A 898 36.60 21.50 25.50
N LEU A 899 36.56 21.33 26.82
CA LEU A 899 36.60 20.03 27.49
C LEU A 899 35.36 19.20 27.19
N ILE A 900 34.17 19.80 27.18
CA ILE A 900 32.93 19.10 26.77
C ILE A 900 33.01 18.67 25.30
N LYS A 901 33.54 19.50 24.40
CA LYS A 901 33.70 19.16 22.98
C LYS A 901 34.69 18.00 22.76
N VAL A 902 35.85 18.04 23.40
CA VAL A 902 36.85 16.97 23.34
C VAL A 902 36.31 15.68 23.96
N ALA A 903 35.64 15.78 25.10
CA ALA A 903 35.12 14.63 25.81
C ALA A 903 33.92 13.97 25.10
N ASN A 904 33.09 14.76 24.39
CA ASN A 904 32.06 14.25 23.49
C ASN A 904 32.67 13.54 22.26
N ALA A 905 33.74 14.09 21.68
CA ALA A 905 34.46 13.47 20.58
C ALA A 905 35.07 12.12 21.01
N MET A 906 35.71 12.08 22.18
CA MET A 906 36.28 10.85 22.74
C MET A 906 35.22 9.78 23.01
N ALA A 907 34.05 10.16 23.55
CA ALA A 907 32.95 9.23 23.78
C ALA A 907 32.36 8.66 22.47
N LEU A 908 32.19 9.51 21.44
CA LEU A 908 31.74 9.08 20.10
C LEU A 908 32.75 8.11 19.44
N ILE A 909 34.05 8.34 19.63
CA ILE A 909 35.12 7.48 19.12
C ILE A 909 35.21 6.16 19.92
N ALA A 910 35.06 6.21 21.25
CA ALA A 910 35.14 5.06 22.14
C ALA A 910 33.95 4.09 22.00
N ALA A 911 32.79 4.55 21.50
CA ALA A 911 31.61 3.73 21.25
C ALA A 911 31.79 2.65 20.15
N GLY A 912 32.97 2.56 19.50
CA GLY A 912 33.40 1.38 18.73
C GLY A 912 32.95 1.31 17.27
N LYS A 913 33.70 0.53 16.48
CA LYS A 913 33.79 0.48 15.00
C LYS A 913 32.49 0.30 14.19
N LEU A 914 31.34 0.02 14.81
CA LEU A 914 30.03 -0.08 14.14
C LEU A 914 29.17 1.19 14.28
N SER A 915 29.43 2.04 15.30
CA SER A 915 28.67 3.26 15.61
C SER A 915 29.15 4.50 14.83
N VAL A 916 30.46 4.59 14.56
CA VAL A 916 31.11 5.74 13.91
C VAL A 916 30.50 6.06 12.52
N LYS A 917 29.94 5.06 11.84
CA LYS A 917 29.33 5.20 10.50
C LYS A 917 28.07 6.07 10.49
N GLY A 918 27.19 5.94 11.49
CA GLY A 918 25.95 6.73 11.60
C GLY A 918 26.20 8.16 12.09
N LYS A 919 27.45 8.46 12.44
CA LYS A 919 27.87 9.66 13.15
C LYS A 919 29.00 10.40 12.42
N LEU A 920 29.32 10.01 11.17
CA LEU A 920 30.40 10.62 10.37
C LEU A 920 30.21 12.13 10.20
N THR A 921 28.99 12.56 9.88
CA THR A 921 28.64 13.98 9.74
C THR A 921 28.82 14.73 11.06
N GLU A 922 28.43 14.13 12.19
CA GLU A 922 28.64 14.72 13.52
C GLU A 922 30.14 14.85 13.86
N LEU A 923 30.96 13.87 13.48
CA LEU A 923 32.42 13.91 13.70
C LEU A 923 33.13 14.94 12.79
N GLU A 924 32.67 15.10 11.54
CA GLU A 924 33.20 16.12 10.62
C GLU A 924 32.81 17.54 11.04
N VAL A 925 31.58 17.74 11.51
CA VAL A 925 31.13 19.00 12.10
C VAL A 925 31.95 19.32 13.34
N LEU A 926 32.14 18.36 14.26
CA LEU A 926 32.96 18.55 15.46
C LEU A 926 34.41 18.89 15.13
N SER A 927 35.00 18.25 14.11
CA SER A 927 36.35 18.56 13.65
C SER A 927 36.46 19.99 13.11
N SER A 928 35.45 20.47 12.38
CA SER A 928 35.41 21.85 11.89
C SER A 928 35.19 22.87 13.02
N GLU A 929 34.41 22.51 14.03
CA GLU A 929 34.19 23.36 15.21
C GLU A 929 35.43 23.48 16.10
N LEU A 930 36.18 22.39 16.29
CA LEU A 930 37.45 22.37 17.01
C LEU A 930 38.54 23.20 16.30
N GLU A 931 38.58 23.18 14.96
CA GLU A 931 39.48 24.03 14.16
C GLU A 931 39.17 25.54 14.27
N LYS A 932 37.94 25.91 14.61
CA LYS A 932 37.46 27.30 14.67
C LYS A 932 37.50 27.92 16.07
N VAL A 933 37.99 27.20 17.08
CA VAL A 933 38.04 27.73 18.45
C VAL A 933 39.02 28.92 18.51
N THR A 934 38.47 30.12 18.66
CA THR A 934 39.22 31.40 18.67
C THR A 934 40.15 31.58 19.87
N ASP A 935 39.88 30.88 20.98
CA ASP A 935 40.63 31.04 22.23
C ASP A 935 41.78 30.02 22.40
N ARG A 936 42.10 29.26 21.35
CA ARG A 936 43.11 28.18 21.41
C ARG A 936 44.48 28.67 21.86
N GLU A 937 44.87 29.88 21.46
CA GLU A 937 46.14 30.51 21.86
C GLU A 937 46.17 30.95 23.33
N SER A 938 45.01 31.04 23.98
CA SER A 938 44.90 31.43 25.40
C SER A 938 45.10 30.27 26.38
N LEU A 939 45.14 29.03 25.87
CA LEU A 939 45.34 27.81 26.65
C LEU A 939 46.82 27.62 27.02
N PRO A 940 47.15 26.92 28.12
CA PRO A 940 48.54 26.51 28.39
C PRO A 940 49.11 25.71 27.21
N ILE A 941 50.37 25.95 26.85
CA ILE A 941 51.04 25.34 25.68
C ILE A 941 50.93 23.81 25.69
N THR A 942 51.04 23.19 26.86
CA THR A 942 50.87 21.74 27.04
C THR A 942 49.46 21.23 26.70
N VAL A 943 48.42 22.04 26.90
CA VAL A 943 47.03 21.73 26.52
C VAL A 943 46.84 21.93 25.02
N GLN A 944 47.45 22.98 24.44
CA GLN A 944 47.39 23.22 22.99
C GLN A 944 48.03 22.08 22.19
N GLU A 945 49.20 21.60 22.64
CA GLU A 945 49.92 20.48 22.02
C GLU A 945 49.12 19.17 22.11
N LYS A 946 48.52 18.88 23.27
CA LYS A 946 47.66 17.70 23.45
C LYS A 946 46.36 17.78 22.65
N LEU A 947 45.74 18.95 22.54
CA LEU A 947 44.55 19.17 21.71
C LEU A 947 44.86 18.96 20.22
N ALA A 948 45.99 19.51 19.77
CA ALA A 948 46.49 19.30 18.41
C ALA A 948 46.79 17.82 18.14
N ARG A 949 47.31 17.10 19.14
CA ARG A 949 47.54 15.66 19.05
C ARG A 949 46.23 14.86 18.96
N PHE A 950 45.23 15.17 19.79
CA PHE A 950 43.92 14.52 19.72
C PHE A 950 43.23 14.76 18.37
N GLU A 951 43.20 16.01 17.89
CA GLU A 951 42.61 16.36 16.59
C GLU A 951 43.29 15.64 15.43
N ASN A 952 44.62 15.66 15.38
CA ASN A 952 45.38 15.15 14.24
C ASN A 952 45.56 13.63 14.28
N GLU A 953 45.82 13.05 15.45
CA GLU A 953 46.14 11.63 15.57
C GLU A 953 44.91 10.77 15.88
N THR A 954 43.91 11.29 16.58
CA THR A 954 42.77 10.48 17.05
C THR A 954 41.49 10.77 16.26
N LEU A 955 41.06 12.04 16.19
CA LEU A 955 39.81 12.43 15.54
C LEU A 955 39.90 12.30 14.02
N LYS A 956 40.93 12.88 13.39
CA LYS A 956 41.15 12.79 11.93
C LYS A 956 41.44 11.36 11.48
N GLU A 957 42.13 10.55 12.29
CA GLU A 957 42.35 9.14 11.99
C GLU A 957 41.05 8.32 12.08
N ALA A 958 40.19 8.59 13.07
CA ALA A 958 38.87 7.94 13.17
C ALA A 958 37.96 8.29 11.98
N ILE A 959 37.93 9.55 11.54
CA ILE A 959 37.22 10.00 10.35
C ILE A 959 37.78 9.30 9.09
N SER A 960 39.10 9.21 8.97
CA SER A 960 39.77 8.51 7.85
C SER A 960 39.44 7.02 7.82
N LYS A 961 39.50 6.32 8.96
CA LYS A 961 39.14 4.90 9.08
C LYS A 961 37.66 4.64 8.78
N ALA A 962 36.78 5.56 9.17
CA ALA A 962 35.35 5.49 8.84
C ALA A 962 35.12 5.61 7.32
N LYS A 963 35.79 6.55 6.65
CA LYS A 963 35.75 6.74 5.19
C LYS A 963 36.37 5.56 4.42
N ALA A 964 37.47 4.99 4.91
CA ALA A 964 38.08 3.82 4.31
C ALA A 964 37.16 2.59 4.40
N SER A 965 36.48 2.40 5.54
CA SER A 965 35.55 1.28 5.76
C SER A 965 34.25 1.40 4.94
N SER A 966 33.75 2.60 4.67
CA SER A 966 32.61 2.80 3.75
C SER A 966 32.97 2.46 2.29
N THR A 967 34.23 2.71 1.92
CA THR A 967 34.74 2.44 0.56
C THR A 967 35.02 0.93 0.37
N LEU A 968 35.62 0.27 1.37
CA LEU A 968 35.87 -1.18 1.38
C LEU A 968 34.58 -2.01 1.40
N ARG A 969 33.51 -1.56 2.04
CA ARG A 969 32.21 -2.27 2.02
C ARG A 969 31.49 -2.12 0.69
N SER A 970 31.71 -1.01 -0.03
CA SER A 970 31.23 -0.84 -1.41
C SER A 970 31.96 -1.81 -2.35
N SER A 971 33.28 -1.98 -2.18
CA SER A 971 34.05 -2.98 -2.97
C SER A 971 33.83 -4.43 -2.52
N MET A 972 33.52 -4.70 -1.24
CA MET A 972 33.16 -6.04 -0.75
C MET A 972 31.72 -6.43 -1.10
N MET A 973 30.79 -5.48 -1.26
CA MET A 973 29.47 -5.78 -1.84
C MET A 973 29.59 -6.11 -3.33
N GLU A 974 30.54 -5.50 -4.06
CA GLU A 974 30.89 -5.89 -5.43
C GLU A 974 31.62 -7.26 -5.49
N GLN A 975 32.52 -7.57 -4.54
CA GLN A 975 33.20 -8.87 -4.50
C GLN A 975 32.34 -10.03 -3.99
N ASN A 976 31.44 -9.83 -3.02
CA ASN A 976 30.52 -10.88 -2.56
C ASN A 976 29.43 -11.21 -3.59
N ALA A 977 29.09 -10.27 -4.48
CA ALA A 977 28.32 -10.56 -5.69
C ALA A 977 29.10 -11.45 -6.71
N THR A 978 30.43 -11.49 -6.59
CA THR A 978 31.31 -12.27 -7.47
C THR A 978 31.66 -13.65 -6.89
N ILE A 979 31.74 -13.79 -5.55
CA ILE A 979 32.12 -15.04 -4.86
C ILE A 979 30.97 -16.06 -4.75
N ASN A 980 29.70 -15.62 -4.69
CA ASN A 980 28.54 -16.54 -4.79
C ASN A 980 28.34 -17.14 -6.20
N GLY A 981 29.28 -16.91 -7.12
CA GLY A 981 29.28 -17.40 -8.50
C GLY A 981 30.04 -18.70 -8.76
N ASN A 982 30.81 -19.24 -7.80
CA ASN A 982 31.65 -20.44 -7.99
C ASN A 982 31.84 -21.24 -6.69
N GLY A 983 31.52 -22.55 -6.73
CA GLY A 983 32.15 -23.54 -5.84
C GLY A 983 31.23 -24.64 -5.33
N GLY A 984 31.31 -25.82 -5.96
CA GLY A 984 31.02 -27.09 -5.30
C GLY A 984 32.33 -27.80 -4.93
N ILE A 985 32.21 -28.72 -3.97
CA ILE A 985 33.07 -29.88 -3.66
C ILE A 985 34.22 -29.67 -2.64
N ALA A 986 33.94 -30.23 -1.45
CA ALA A 986 34.72 -31.15 -0.60
C ALA A 986 35.95 -30.70 0.24
N ASP A 987 35.79 -30.97 1.54
CA ASP A 987 36.62 -31.81 2.42
C ASP A 987 38.06 -31.40 2.80
N SER A 988 38.20 -31.04 4.09
CA SER A 988 38.70 -31.93 5.17
C SER A 988 39.92 -31.47 6.02
N VAL A 989 39.86 -31.87 7.30
CA VAL A 989 40.97 -32.13 8.27
C VAL A 989 41.58 -30.87 8.95
N THR A 990 41.84 -30.73 10.27
CA THR A 990 42.17 -31.58 11.46
C THR A 990 41.94 -30.72 12.73
N SER A 991 41.33 -31.21 13.82
CA SER A 991 41.87 -31.92 15.01
C SER A 991 42.44 -31.04 16.15
N PHE A 992 42.10 -31.44 17.38
CA PHE A 992 42.93 -31.63 18.61
C PHE A 992 42.01 -31.42 19.84
N GLU A 993 41.45 -32.51 20.39
CA GLU A 993 41.93 -33.29 21.57
C GLU A 993 41.29 -32.76 22.88
N ASP A 994 40.81 -33.51 23.87
CA ASP A 994 40.62 -34.95 24.17
C ASP A 994 39.89 -35.01 25.57
N PRO A 995 39.74 -36.13 26.32
CA PRO A 995 38.59 -37.04 26.33
C PRO A 995 37.94 -37.31 27.72
N SER A 996 36.80 -38.02 27.71
CA SER A 996 36.60 -39.32 28.42
C SER A 996 35.17 -39.83 28.13
N LEU A 997 35.01 -40.90 27.33
CA LEU A 997 34.91 -42.34 27.72
C LEU A 997 33.66 -42.62 28.58
N LEU A 998 32.73 -43.52 28.27
CA LEU A 998 32.69 -44.80 27.54
C LEU A 998 31.24 -45.00 27.02
N ASP A 999 31.01 -45.35 25.76
CA ASP A 999 31.10 -46.70 25.17
C ASP A 999 29.84 -47.55 25.44
N LEU A 1000 29.08 -47.86 24.37
CA LEU A 1000 28.99 -49.22 23.84
C LEU A 1000 27.84 -49.39 22.82
N THR A 1001 28.27 -49.64 21.59
CA THR A 1001 27.76 -50.64 20.62
C THR A 1001 26.34 -50.49 20.04
N ASN A 1002 26.23 -50.13 18.77
CA ASN A 1002 26.33 -50.99 17.56
C ASN A 1002 25.09 -51.88 17.33
N GLN A 1003 24.38 -51.67 16.22
CA GLN A 1003 24.50 -52.52 15.03
C GLN A 1003 23.57 -52.09 13.87
N ARG A 1004 24.22 -51.94 12.71
CA ARG A 1004 23.87 -52.44 11.35
C ARG A 1004 22.49 -52.11 10.76
N GLN A 1005 22.46 -51.28 9.71
CA GLN A 1005 22.57 -51.67 8.28
C GLN A 1005 21.39 -52.50 7.76
N GLN A 1006 20.57 -51.92 6.86
CA GLN A 1006 20.52 -52.26 5.43
C GLN A 1006 19.34 -51.59 4.70
N ARG A 1007 19.70 -50.82 3.66
CA ARG A 1007 19.18 -50.86 2.27
C ARG A 1007 17.65 -50.88 2.05
N ASN A 1008 17.10 -49.77 1.55
CA ASN A 1008 16.91 -49.48 0.12
C ASN A 1008 16.64 -48.00 -0.08
#